data_AF-A0A3Q8X1K2-F1
#
_entry.id   AF-A0A3Q8X1K2-F1
#
_cell.length_a   1.000
_cell.length_b   1.000
_cell.length_c   1.000
_cell.angle_alpha   90.00
_cell.angle_beta   90.00
_cell.angle_gamma   90.00
#
_symmetry.space_group_name_H-M   'P 1'
#
loop_
_entity.id
_entity.type
_entity.pdbx_description
1 polymer ?
#
loop_
_entity_poly.entity_id
_entity_poly.type
_entity_poly.pdbx_seq_one_letter_code
_entity_poly.pdbx_strand_id
1 'polypeptide(L)'
;MWMKSRKRTLLLGACLFTAILIAGLLLANGERFTAHAPAKQTSLESEPAASKEIETSDTSAISEAPAVAQTTPVVHAFRTDSATEQVLWQDGKRVVFAQNGQLIYSSAAESAAEQTLYTWKTPLSSQAWLNGEYLLIGTQLIGGEGSGERGSWFVIRISDNPIVLVDQKSFFGPDDILSIGMAEKPRLFFVQWRNAEAVDEYVLDPSYKGWERVEGGGIDLASGARSRTAAVPYQLAEPKVIQLGDESTVYAFSEESGTIVYYTKPYFMVRRYDGYDLTDAKLMPFLDGRTTQVIGLLKDGSGKEWMSFLNYDPRLLQLDGRIWSEEWQALNEWTFTHASADQLEVLQYEEGNGASAHPPSYRQFKTDGAKLVSAQQSLLTYEAAGKKQLIEWRDLINTAGAPKDRVWASPLQDSIDFEVKQEPRPPWDAELTSHKIVAHKLEERNANAPVPDDLLEALDEVNRDGDYGASKTFRKFGSDWYVLVDRQFYAYQDGQMNLLGEMPITLTVEIGEAAGAVGASDYIRLDDGWLVADTEASRVVKLNDRLQVVAELEVSHPYRLELRGSKLQVTSYAQTMVTDTSLKQSRVVSQSFQAAAKKELEEHEFWPEEWFRDSKSGLTWYYLNGFLYQYKEQSKRYRSFYLGVNENARAHVHIISYKGEVNVLLDHRLERFDRQGRWIGSLPIPRGNPDGIYDTTPQGESSLVMDEASGSLYLVQGYRIMRIDLNEHTAEMVFRQDYSDISKLSLYKGVLYLVLHSNQQDFYSRLQEGDTAMTNMNTEIVAIDLAQHDVKRYSVEGYYDAVRVGSGAESALHMDLIQYQANN
;
A
#
# COMPACT_ATOMS: atom_id res chain seq x y z
N MET A 1 -18.68 -41.69 -60.64
CA MET A 1 -19.42 -42.73 -59.88
C MET A 1 -19.71 -42.14 -58.50
N TRP A 2 -20.89 -41.65 -58.10
CA TRP A 2 -22.24 -42.28 -58.06
C TRP A 2 -22.14 -43.66 -57.37
N MET A 3 -22.75 -43.97 -56.21
CA MET A 3 -24.05 -43.58 -55.63
C MET A 3 -24.14 -43.80 -54.10
N LYS A 4 -24.87 -42.87 -53.43
CA LYS A 4 -25.99 -43.00 -52.44
C LYS A 4 -25.81 -43.90 -51.17
N SER A 5 -25.91 -43.39 -49.93
CA SER A 5 -27.05 -42.77 -49.18
C SER A 5 -28.19 -43.70 -48.74
N ARG A 6 -28.37 -43.85 -47.41
CA ARG A 6 -29.63 -43.87 -46.60
C ARG A 6 -29.20 -43.75 -45.10
N LYS A 7 -29.43 -42.68 -44.31
CA LYS A 7 -30.67 -42.13 -43.69
C LYS A 7 -31.52 -43.25 -43.04
N ARG A 8 -31.88 -43.26 -41.74
CA ARG A 8 -32.35 -42.16 -40.85
C ARG A 8 -32.52 -42.67 -39.37
N THR A 9 -32.31 -41.79 -38.38
CA THR A 9 -33.23 -41.47 -37.22
C THR A 9 -33.42 -42.54 -36.11
N LEU A 10 -33.45 -42.32 -34.78
CA LEU A 10 -33.19 -41.22 -33.81
C LEU A 10 -33.58 -41.79 -32.41
N LEU A 11 -32.97 -41.24 -31.35
CA LEU A 11 -33.46 -41.09 -29.96
C LEU A 11 -33.45 -42.26 -28.93
N LEU A 12 -33.04 -41.83 -27.71
CA LEU A 12 -33.19 -42.37 -26.35
C LEU A 12 -32.05 -43.29 -25.87
N GLY A 13 -31.36 -43.04 -24.75
CA GLY A 13 -31.31 -41.97 -23.76
C GLY A 13 -30.13 -42.29 -22.84
N ALA A 14 -29.21 -41.35 -22.55
CA ALA A 14 -29.28 -40.49 -21.37
C ALA A 14 -29.70 -41.27 -20.10
N CYS A 15 -28.74 -41.81 -19.33
CA CYS A 15 -28.89 -42.04 -17.87
C CYS A 15 -27.71 -42.70 -17.12
N LEU A 16 -26.47 -42.78 -17.64
CA LEU A 16 -25.40 -43.43 -16.87
C LEU A 16 -24.02 -42.83 -17.11
N PHE A 17 -23.87 -41.51 -16.90
CA PHE A 17 -22.57 -40.88 -16.68
C PHE A 17 -22.70 -39.64 -15.77
N THR A 18 -23.56 -39.74 -14.78
CA THR A 18 -23.82 -38.71 -13.75
C THR A 18 -23.75 -39.38 -12.38
N ALA A 19 -22.54 -39.73 -11.93
CA ALA A 19 -22.30 -40.17 -10.55
C ALA A 19 -20.84 -40.04 -10.09
N ILE A 20 -19.87 -39.76 -10.97
CA ILE A 20 -18.45 -39.64 -10.60
C ILE A 20 -17.83 -38.45 -11.34
N LEU A 21 -18.39 -37.26 -11.09
CA LEU A 21 -17.79 -35.96 -11.47
C LEU A 21 -18.40 -34.80 -10.67
N ILE A 22 -18.97 -35.10 -9.50
CA ILE A 22 -19.51 -34.12 -8.54
C ILE A 22 -18.91 -34.47 -7.16
N ALA A 23 -17.60 -34.21 -7.02
CA ALA A 23 -16.92 -34.23 -5.72
C ALA A 23 -15.56 -33.48 -5.72
N GLY A 24 -15.14 -32.85 -6.83
CA GLY A 24 -13.78 -32.28 -6.94
C GLY A 24 -13.69 -30.87 -7.53
N LEU A 25 -14.80 -30.14 -7.65
CA LEU A 25 -14.84 -28.82 -8.27
C LEU A 25 -15.95 -28.00 -7.61
N LEU A 26 -15.73 -27.60 -6.35
CA LEU A 26 -16.53 -26.58 -5.65
C LEU A 26 -15.81 -26.17 -4.35
N LEU A 27 -14.61 -25.59 -4.48
CA LEU A 27 -13.98 -24.77 -3.44
C LEU A 27 -13.08 -23.74 -4.13
N ALA A 28 -13.67 -22.64 -4.61
CA ALA A 28 -13.01 -21.35 -4.76
C ALA A 28 -14.08 -20.29 -5.11
N ASN A 29 -14.10 -19.24 -4.30
CA ASN A 29 -14.66 -17.90 -4.54
C ASN A 29 -16.18 -17.71 -4.44
N GLY A 30 -16.58 -16.99 -3.39
CA GLY A 30 -17.91 -16.39 -3.30
C GLY A 30 -18.30 -15.86 -1.91
N GLU A 31 -17.41 -15.20 -1.17
CA GLU A 31 -17.86 -14.42 -0.01
C GLU A 31 -18.47 -13.11 -0.50
N ARG A 32 -19.80 -13.09 -0.46
CA ARG A 32 -20.64 -11.93 -0.73
C ARG A 32 -20.65 -11.03 0.49
N PHE A 33 -20.27 -9.78 0.31
CA PHE A 33 -20.61 -8.70 1.24
C PHE A 33 -22.12 -8.71 1.50
N THR A 34 -22.51 -9.01 2.74
CA THR A 34 -23.87 -8.82 3.23
C THR A 34 -23.81 -7.79 4.35
N ALA A 35 -24.32 -6.59 4.06
CA ALA A 35 -24.49 -5.55 5.06
C ALA A 35 -25.57 -6.00 6.06
N HIS A 36 -25.16 -6.36 7.28
CA HIS A 36 -26.08 -6.63 8.38
C HIS A 36 -26.52 -5.32 9.03
N ALA A 37 -27.82 -5.04 8.95
CA ALA A 37 -28.47 -3.97 9.73
C ALA A 37 -28.37 -4.28 11.25
N PRO A 38 -28.08 -3.29 12.11
CA PRO A 38 -27.97 -3.52 13.54
C PRO A 38 -29.35 -3.84 14.15
N ALA A 39 -29.40 -4.96 14.87
CA ALA A 39 -30.55 -5.37 15.65
C ALA A 39 -30.73 -4.47 16.88
N LYS A 40 -31.98 -4.01 17.09
CA LYS A 40 -32.45 -3.35 18.32
C LYS A 40 -32.09 -4.18 19.55
N GLN A 41 -31.24 -3.66 20.41
CA GLN A 41 -31.00 -4.21 21.74
C GLN A 41 -32.02 -3.62 22.72
N THR A 42 -32.92 -4.48 23.18
CA THR A 42 -33.87 -4.24 24.27
C THR A 42 -33.13 -4.03 25.59
N SER A 43 -33.39 -2.89 26.23
CA SER A 43 -33.00 -2.57 27.59
C SER A 43 -33.68 -3.53 28.58
N LEU A 44 -32.89 -4.31 29.32
CA LEU A 44 -33.36 -4.97 30.53
C LEU A 44 -33.03 -4.08 31.73
N GLU A 45 -34.12 -3.57 32.29
CA GLU A 45 -34.26 -2.87 33.55
C GLU A 45 -33.97 -3.84 34.71
N SER A 46 -33.11 -3.44 35.65
CA SER A 46 -32.96 -4.13 36.93
C SER A 46 -32.96 -3.12 38.07
N GLU A 47 -34.10 -3.09 38.78
CA GLU A 47 -34.30 -2.42 40.06
C GLU A 47 -33.37 -2.96 41.17
N PRO A 48 -33.09 -2.15 42.20
CA PRO A 48 -32.20 -2.52 43.30
C PRO A 48 -32.95 -3.35 44.35
N ALA A 49 -32.42 -4.54 44.67
CA ALA A 49 -32.89 -5.34 45.79
C ALA A 49 -32.27 -4.82 47.10
N ALA A 50 -33.12 -4.32 47.99
CA ALA A 50 -32.77 -3.92 49.34
C ALA A 50 -32.67 -5.11 50.31
N SER A 51 -31.79 -4.91 51.31
CA SER A 51 -31.83 -5.41 52.69
C SER A 51 -31.46 -6.87 52.99
N LYS A 52 -30.43 -7.03 53.83
CA LYS A 52 -30.62 -7.54 55.20
C LYS A 52 -29.43 -7.25 56.12
N GLU A 53 -29.74 -6.53 57.20
CA GLU A 53 -28.95 -6.46 58.44
C GLU A 53 -28.80 -7.86 59.04
N ILE A 54 -27.59 -8.17 59.52
CA ILE A 54 -27.38 -9.07 60.65
C ILE A 54 -26.32 -8.40 61.55
N GLU A 55 -26.76 -7.94 62.71
CA GLU A 55 -25.91 -7.66 63.87
C GLU A 55 -25.32 -8.98 64.39
N THR A 56 -24.01 -9.02 64.60
CA THR A 56 -23.39 -9.76 65.72
C THR A 56 -22.07 -9.11 66.10
N SER A 57 -22.04 -8.58 67.31
CA SER A 57 -20.87 -8.15 68.07
C SER A 57 -19.97 -9.34 68.41
N ASP A 58 -18.65 -9.21 68.22
CA ASP A 58 -17.68 -9.18 69.33
C ASP A 58 -16.23 -9.27 68.83
N THR A 59 -15.55 -8.14 69.01
CA THR A 59 -14.19 -7.96 69.54
C THR A 59 -13.14 -9.05 69.32
N SER A 60 -12.15 -8.79 68.46
CA SER A 60 -10.77 -9.31 68.60
C SER A 60 -9.76 -8.42 67.84
N ALA A 61 -8.90 -7.77 68.63
CA ALA A 61 -7.63 -7.12 68.33
C ALA A 61 -7.19 -6.93 66.87
N ILE A 62 -7.23 -5.66 66.42
CA ILE A 62 -6.54 -5.17 65.24
C ILE A 62 -5.05 -5.04 65.56
N SER A 63 -4.23 -5.83 64.87
CA SER A 63 -2.81 -5.54 64.66
C SER A 63 -2.72 -4.75 63.35
N GLU A 64 -2.64 -3.43 63.45
CA GLU A 64 -2.40 -2.55 62.30
C GLU A 64 -1.04 -2.86 61.70
N ALA A 65 -1.04 -3.43 60.49
CA ALA A 65 0.07 -3.29 59.57
C ALA A 65 0.14 -1.82 59.13
N PRO A 66 1.33 -1.20 59.04
CA PRO A 66 1.43 0.20 58.69
C PRO A 66 0.90 0.43 57.28
N ALA A 67 -0.04 1.36 57.17
CA ALA A 67 -0.48 1.92 55.91
C ALA A 67 0.74 2.42 55.13
N VAL A 68 0.88 1.93 53.89
CA VAL A 68 1.82 2.50 52.92
C VAL A 68 1.41 3.96 52.73
N ALA A 69 2.27 4.88 53.17
CA ALA A 69 2.06 6.31 52.99
C ALA A 69 2.01 6.62 51.49
N GLN A 70 0.84 7.01 50.99
CA GLN A 70 0.74 7.70 49.71
C GLN A 70 1.44 9.05 49.87
N THR A 71 2.62 9.19 49.27
CA THR A 71 3.33 10.47 49.13
C THR A 71 2.51 11.37 48.21
N THR A 72 1.69 12.25 48.80
CA THR A 72 1.04 13.31 48.03
C THR A 72 2.12 14.26 47.49
N PRO A 73 2.12 14.59 46.18
CA PRO A 73 2.97 15.65 45.63
C PRO A 73 2.81 16.94 46.43
N VAL A 74 3.91 17.56 46.83
CA VAL A 74 3.86 18.91 47.41
C VAL A 74 3.62 19.89 46.27
N VAL A 75 2.36 20.31 46.11
CA VAL A 75 1.99 21.38 45.17
C VAL A 75 2.04 22.71 45.91
N HIS A 76 2.92 23.61 45.46
CA HIS A 76 3.02 24.97 46.01
C HIS A 76 2.55 25.99 44.96
N ALA A 77 1.35 26.53 45.14
CA ALA A 77 0.87 27.66 44.37
C ALA A 77 1.47 28.97 44.90
N PHE A 78 1.96 29.85 44.01
CA PHE A 78 2.59 31.12 44.39
C PHE A 78 2.40 32.20 43.33
N ARG A 79 2.74 33.44 43.69
CA ARG A 79 2.79 34.60 42.79
C ARG A 79 4.25 35.00 42.57
N THR A 80 4.66 35.14 41.31
CA THR A 80 6.06 35.46 40.98
C THR A 80 6.51 36.82 41.49
N ASP A 81 5.59 37.77 41.67
CA ASP A 81 5.81 39.15 42.11
C ASP A 81 5.56 39.38 43.61
N SER A 82 5.41 38.31 44.40
CA SER A 82 5.23 38.43 45.84
C SER A 82 6.39 39.19 46.51
N ALA A 83 6.06 40.19 47.33
CA ALA A 83 7.04 40.92 48.15
C ALA A 83 7.56 40.07 49.31
N THR A 84 6.78 39.08 49.76
CA THR A 84 7.18 38.11 50.77
C THR A 84 7.83 36.89 50.11
N GLU A 85 8.85 36.36 50.76
CA GLU A 85 9.54 35.14 50.35
C GLU A 85 8.56 33.96 50.22
N GLN A 86 8.48 33.37 49.02
CA GLN A 86 7.69 32.18 48.74
C GLN A 86 8.63 30.98 48.58
N VAL A 87 8.84 30.23 49.67
CA VAL A 87 9.73 29.06 49.68
C VAL A 87 9.13 27.93 48.83
N LEU A 88 9.89 27.47 47.84
CA LEU A 88 9.51 26.39 46.91
C LEU A 88 10.22 25.06 47.24
N TRP A 89 11.41 25.15 47.83
CA TRP A 89 12.17 24.00 48.32
C TRP A 89 13.11 24.43 49.45
N GLN A 90 13.29 23.58 50.46
CA GLN A 90 14.22 23.82 51.56
C GLN A 90 14.83 22.51 52.07
N ASP A 91 16.16 22.48 52.20
CA ASP A 91 16.91 21.42 52.89
C ASP A 91 17.97 22.04 53.83
N GLY A 92 17.74 21.92 55.13
CA GLY A 92 18.54 22.58 56.15
C GLY A 92 18.59 24.10 55.94
N LYS A 93 19.76 24.61 55.56
CA LYS A 93 20.00 26.05 55.30
C LYS A 93 20.07 26.40 53.80
N ARG A 94 19.73 25.46 52.92
CA ARG A 94 19.62 25.68 51.47
C ARG A 94 18.15 25.90 51.16
N VAL A 95 17.85 26.94 50.39
CA VAL A 95 16.48 27.32 50.06
C VAL A 95 16.38 27.81 48.62
N VAL A 96 15.34 27.38 47.91
CA VAL A 96 14.91 27.97 46.64
C VAL A 96 13.57 28.64 46.89
N PHE A 97 13.48 29.93 46.58
CA PHE A 97 12.27 30.73 46.81
C PHE A 97 12.02 31.72 45.67
N ALA A 98 10.76 32.15 45.53
CA ALA A 98 10.37 33.23 44.64
C ALA A 98 10.11 34.52 45.44
N GLN A 99 10.66 35.64 44.98
CA GLN A 99 10.42 36.96 45.57
C GLN A 99 10.67 38.07 44.54
N ASN A 100 9.83 39.11 44.51
CA ASN A 100 10.02 40.31 43.69
C ASN A 100 10.29 40.05 42.19
N GLY A 101 9.63 39.05 41.60
CA GLY A 101 9.82 38.69 40.19
C GLY A 101 11.09 37.87 39.93
N GLN A 102 11.77 37.37 40.97
CA GLN A 102 12.99 36.58 40.86
C GLN A 102 12.85 35.22 41.53
N LEU A 103 13.42 34.19 40.90
CA LEU A 103 13.66 32.90 41.50
C LEU A 103 15.08 32.90 42.07
N ILE A 104 15.23 32.67 43.37
CA ILE A 104 16.49 32.85 44.08
C ILE A 104 16.86 31.55 44.80
N TYR A 105 18.14 31.20 44.75
CA TYR A 105 18.76 30.18 45.58
C TYR A 105 19.65 30.84 46.64
N SER A 106 19.50 30.42 47.89
CA SER A 106 20.35 30.85 48.99
C SER A 106 20.89 29.63 49.73
N SER A 107 22.18 29.68 50.07
CA SER A 107 22.84 28.70 50.93
C SER A 107 23.58 29.45 52.05
N ALA A 108 23.36 29.06 53.29
CA ALA A 108 23.92 29.79 54.44
C ALA A 108 25.44 29.60 54.69
N ALA A 109 26.23 29.36 53.63
CA ALA A 109 27.67 29.54 53.74
C ALA A 109 27.96 31.04 53.83
N GLU A 110 28.72 31.47 54.84
CA GLU A 110 28.97 32.90 55.17
C GLU A 110 29.62 33.72 54.03
N SER A 111 29.96 33.11 52.91
CA SER A 111 30.52 33.73 51.70
C SER A 111 29.76 33.45 50.39
N ALA A 112 28.63 32.72 50.41
CA ALA A 112 27.83 32.48 49.20
C ALA A 112 26.75 33.56 49.04
N ALA A 113 26.91 34.43 48.04
CA ALA A 113 25.88 35.38 47.65
C ALA A 113 24.63 34.65 47.15
N GLU A 114 23.44 35.22 47.38
CA GLU A 114 22.20 34.76 46.76
C GLU A 114 22.38 34.68 45.24
N GLN A 115 21.96 33.56 44.66
CA GLN A 115 22.02 33.32 43.23
C GLN A 115 20.62 33.49 42.64
N THR A 116 20.43 34.48 41.77
CA THR A 116 19.22 34.57 40.94
C THR A 116 19.27 33.48 39.87
N LEU A 117 18.36 32.51 39.97
CA LEU A 117 18.20 31.42 39.00
C LEU A 117 17.39 31.86 37.77
N TYR A 118 16.38 32.72 37.97
CA TYR A 118 15.51 33.22 36.91
C TYR A 118 14.89 34.58 37.27
N THR A 119 14.49 35.37 36.27
CA THR A 119 13.75 36.64 36.47
C THR A 119 12.54 36.71 35.54
N TRP A 120 11.35 36.77 36.12
CA TRP A 120 10.10 36.98 35.39
C TRP A 120 9.93 38.45 35.02
N LYS A 121 9.50 38.73 33.78
CA LYS A 121 9.26 40.10 33.29
C LYS A 121 7.89 40.65 33.70
N THR A 122 6.96 39.76 34.05
CA THR A 122 5.59 40.09 34.39
C THR A 122 5.14 39.28 35.60
N PRO A 123 4.23 39.82 36.44
CA PRO A 123 3.54 39.07 37.48
C PRO A 123 2.76 37.89 36.90
N LEU A 124 2.95 36.69 37.47
CA LEU A 124 2.31 35.45 37.03
C LEU A 124 1.84 34.62 38.22
N SER A 125 0.70 33.94 38.04
CA SER A 125 0.33 32.79 38.88
C SER A 125 1.20 31.60 38.48
N SER A 126 1.73 30.89 39.47
CA SER A 126 2.62 29.77 39.23
C SER A 126 2.36 28.64 40.22
N GLN A 127 2.74 27.43 39.82
CA GLN A 127 2.74 26.25 40.68
C GLN A 127 4.09 25.55 40.57
N ALA A 128 4.52 24.91 41.66
CA ALA A 128 5.77 24.16 41.71
C ALA A 128 5.54 22.72 42.18
N TRP A 129 6.33 21.79 41.62
CA TRP A 129 6.31 20.35 41.91
C TRP A 129 7.74 19.82 42.06
N LEU A 130 7.98 19.00 43.08
CA LEU A 130 9.30 18.46 43.40
C LEU A 130 9.34 16.95 43.13
N ASN A 131 10.31 16.49 42.33
CA ASN A 131 10.63 15.07 42.12
C ASN A 131 12.12 14.82 42.31
N GLY A 132 12.51 14.32 43.48
CA GLY A 132 13.91 14.12 43.85
C GLY A 132 14.69 15.44 43.83
N GLU A 133 15.73 15.50 43.00
CA GLU A 133 16.55 16.71 42.80
C GLU A 133 15.97 17.70 41.79
N TYR A 134 14.80 17.45 41.20
CA TYR A 134 14.21 18.31 40.18
C TYR A 134 13.00 19.07 40.69
N LEU A 135 13.01 20.38 40.54
CA LEU A 135 11.88 21.28 40.80
C LEU A 135 11.29 21.74 39.47
N LEU A 136 10.07 21.31 39.17
CA LEU A 136 9.27 21.78 38.04
C LEU A 136 8.46 23.01 38.48
N ILE A 137 8.53 24.09 37.72
CA ILE A 137 7.71 25.30 37.93
C ILE A 137 6.93 25.58 36.65
N GLY A 138 5.61 25.64 36.75
CA GLY A 138 4.75 26.09 35.66
C GLY A 138 4.18 27.47 35.97
N THR A 139 4.09 28.34 34.98
CA THR A 139 3.44 29.65 35.07
C THR A 139 2.20 29.67 34.18
N GLN A 140 1.14 30.32 34.65
CA GLN A 140 -0.13 30.38 33.93
C GLN A 140 0.01 31.08 32.57
N LEU A 141 -0.92 30.76 31.66
CA LEU A 141 -1.01 31.28 30.30
C LEU A 141 -0.93 32.81 30.27
N ILE A 142 -0.05 33.34 29.42
CA ILE A 142 0.07 34.76 29.14
C ILE A 142 -0.35 34.99 27.70
N GLY A 143 -1.27 35.94 27.46
CA GLY A 143 -1.56 36.41 26.12
C GLY A 143 -0.34 37.06 25.47
N GLY A 144 0.13 36.48 24.35
CA GLY A 144 1.20 37.05 23.53
C GLY A 144 0.66 37.70 22.26
N GLU A 145 1.35 38.72 21.75
CA GLU A 145 1.09 39.26 20.41
C GLU A 145 1.35 38.15 19.36
N GLY A 146 0.27 37.61 18.77
CA GLY A 146 0.30 36.82 17.55
C GLY A 146 0.49 35.29 17.64
N SER A 147 0.61 34.65 18.81
CA SER A 147 0.90 33.20 18.90
C SER A 147 0.03 32.37 19.87
N GLY A 148 -1.13 32.91 20.27
CA GLY A 148 -2.00 32.30 21.28
C GLY A 148 -1.47 32.48 22.70
N GLU A 149 -2.28 32.14 23.70
CA GLU A 149 -1.85 32.17 25.10
C GLU A 149 -0.91 30.98 25.37
N ARG A 150 0.21 31.20 26.08
CA ARG A 150 1.17 30.14 26.41
C ARG A 150 1.66 30.24 27.84
N GLY A 151 1.81 29.09 28.49
CA GLY A 151 2.38 28.95 29.83
C GLY A 151 3.87 28.63 29.75
N SER A 152 4.67 29.15 30.68
CA SER A 152 6.11 28.85 30.76
C SER A 152 6.36 27.74 31.77
N TRP A 153 7.20 26.78 31.40
CA TRP A 153 7.55 25.60 32.18
C TRP A 153 9.06 25.55 32.39
N PHE A 154 9.48 25.51 33.64
CA PHE A 154 10.87 25.52 34.07
C PHE A 154 11.21 24.24 34.83
N VAL A 155 12.36 23.64 34.52
CA VAL A 155 12.94 22.55 35.34
C VAL A 155 14.23 23.03 35.96
N ILE A 156 14.33 22.96 37.28
CA ILE A 156 15.53 23.33 38.02
C ILE A 156 16.12 22.05 38.62
N ARG A 157 17.41 21.81 38.37
CA ARG A 157 18.17 20.78 39.09
C ARG A 157 18.72 21.37 40.37
N ILE A 158 18.24 20.89 41.49
CA ILE A 158 18.70 21.23 42.83
C ILE A 158 20.03 20.50 43.06
N SER A 159 21.08 21.28 43.28
CA SER A 159 22.40 20.79 43.68
C SER A 159 23.11 21.87 44.50
N ASP A 160 24.39 21.69 44.83
CA ASP A 160 25.16 22.77 45.47
C ASP A 160 25.21 24.04 44.61
N ASN A 161 25.07 23.91 43.28
CA ASN A 161 24.91 25.02 42.33
C ASN A 161 23.67 24.76 41.44
N PRO A 162 22.47 25.19 41.85
CA PRO A 162 21.27 24.94 41.07
C PRO A 162 21.30 25.59 39.69
N ILE A 163 20.74 24.90 38.70
CA ILE A 163 20.66 25.36 37.31
C ILE A 163 19.27 25.14 36.74
N VAL A 164 18.82 26.08 35.91
CA VAL A 164 17.63 25.91 35.07
C VAL A 164 18.02 25.05 33.87
N LEU A 165 17.45 23.85 33.76
CA LEU A 165 17.71 22.88 32.70
C LEU A 165 16.80 23.08 31.49
N VAL A 166 15.54 23.41 31.74
CA VAL A 166 14.49 23.56 30.73
C VAL A 166 13.77 24.88 30.98
N ASP A 167 13.56 25.65 29.91
CA ASP A 167 12.65 26.80 29.83
C ASP A 167 11.86 26.63 28.53
N GLN A 168 10.61 26.21 28.64
CA GLN A 168 9.75 25.92 27.50
C GLN A 168 8.39 26.60 27.63
N LYS A 169 7.82 26.95 26.48
CA LYS A 169 6.45 27.46 26.39
C LYS A 169 5.53 26.37 25.87
N SER A 170 4.48 26.07 26.61
CA SER A 170 3.43 25.12 26.24
C SER A 170 2.09 25.82 26.07
N PHE A 171 1.17 25.17 25.37
CA PHE A 171 -0.20 25.67 25.12
C PHE A 171 -1.13 25.54 26.34
N PHE A 172 -0.62 24.99 27.44
CA PHE A 172 -1.33 24.81 28.71
C PHE A 172 -0.51 25.39 29.86
N GLY A 173 -1.20 25.95 30.85
CA GLY A 173 -0.66 26.39 32.13
C GLY A 173 -1.04 25.47 33.29
N PRO A 174 -0.54 25.73 34.50
CA PRO A 174 -0.90 24.96 35.70
C PRO A 174 -2.40 24.83 35.98
N ASP A 175 -3.20 25.86 35.68
CA ASP A 175 -4.64 25.84 35.95
C ASP A 175 -5.43 24.98 34.94
N ASP A 176 -4.82 24.61 33.82
CA ASP A 176 -5.41 23.76 32.78
C ASP A 176 -5.15 22.27 33.02
N ILE A 177 -4.29 21.93 33.99
CA ILE A 177 -3.92 20.56 34.32
C ILE A 177 -5.03 19.88 35.12
N LEU A 178 -5.49 18.74 34.61
CA LEU A 178 -6.46 17.88 35.27
C LEU A 178 -5.79 16.94 36.28
N SER A 179 -4.59 16.44 35.96
CA SER A 179 -3.81 15.57 36.83
C SER A 179 -2.33 15.71 36.56
N ILE A 180 -1.51 15.64 37.62
CA ILE A 180 -0.06 15.54 37.52
C ILE A 180 0.42 14.30 38.28
N GLY A 181 1.29 13.53 37.63
CA GLY A 181 1.94 12.35 38.18
C GLY A 181 3.45 12.54 38.18
N MET A 182 4.15 11.91 39.12
CA MET A 182 5.61 11.91 39.17
C MET A 182 6.11 10.49 39.35
N ALA A 183 7.09 10.10 38.52
CA ALA A 183 7.78 8.82 38.65
C ALA A 183 9.14 9.04 39.32
N GLU A 184 9.40 8.38 40.45
CA GLU A 184 10.67 8.54 41.17
C GLU A 184 11.88 7.99 40.39
N LYS A 185 11.67 7.03 39.50
CA LYS A 185 12.67 6.50 38.58
C LYS A 185 12.04 6.49 37.18
N PRO A 186 12.62 7.09 36.13
CA PRO A 186 13.87 7.86 36.08
C PRO A 186 13.72 9.37 36.39
N ARG A 187 12.81 9.78 37.29
CA ARG A 187 12.51 11.20 37.63
C ARG A 187 11.66 11.96 36.61
N LEU A 188 10.57 11.33 36.14
CA LEU A 188 9.67 11.91 35.15
C LEU A 188 8.53 12.70 35.79
N PHE A 189 8.01 13.69 35.06
CA PHE A 189 6.74 14.37 35.36
C PHE A 189 5.74 14.05 34.25
N PHE A 190 4.52 13.66 34.62
CA PHE A 190 3.42 13.39 33.69
C PHE A 190 2.27 14.36 33.94
N VAL A 191 1.67 14.89 32.88
CA VAL A 191 0.51 15.80 32.99
C VAL A 191 -0.61 15.35 32.07
N GLN A 192 -1.84 15.41 32.58
CA GLN A 192 -3.08 15.31 31.81
C GLN A 192 -3.73 16.68 31.77
N TRP A 193 -4.11 17.15 30.59
CA TRP A 193 -4.85 18.42 30.46
C TRP A 193 -5.96 18.28 29.42
N ARG A 194 -6.97 19.16 29.51
CA ARG A 194 -8.15 19.11 28.62
C ARG A 194 -7.90 19.90 27.34
N ASN A 195 -7.90 19.21 26.20
CA ASN A 195 -7.85 19.80 24.87
C ASN A 195 -9.20 19.59 24.16
N ALA A 196 -10.04 20.63 24.13
CA ALA A 196 -11.43 20.57 23.67
C ALA A 196 -12.24 19.47 24.38
N GLU A 197 -12.65 18.42 23.67
CA GLU A 197 -13.42 17.30 24.19
C GLU A 197 -12.54 16.10 24.63
N ALA A 198 -11.23 16.18 24.43
CA ALA A 198 -10.26 15.12 24.72
C ALA A 198 -9.34 15.49 25.90
N VAL A 199 -8.78 14.47 26.53
CA VAL A 199 -7.65 14.60 27.47
C VAL A 199 -6.37 14.21 26.75
N ASP A 200 -5.41 15.14 26.68
CA ASP A 200 -4.07 14.87 26.19
C ASP A 200 -3.11 14.61 27.37
N GLU A 201 -2.20 13.66 27.18
CA GLU A 201 -1.18 13.26 28.15
C GLU A 201 0.21 13.68 27.66
N TYR A 202 1.04 14.24 28.54
CA TYR A 202 2.42 14.62 28.25
C TYR A 202 3.37 14.13 29.35
N VAL A 203 4.62 13.85 28.97
CA VAL A 203 5.73 13.54 29.86
C VAL A 203 6.84 14.56 29.72
N LEU A 204 7.51 14.87 30.82
CA LEU A 204 8.74 15.65 30.86
C LEU A 204 9.80 14.83 31.57
N ASP A 205 10.86 14.48 30.84
CA ASP A 205 12.09 13.95 31.42
C ASP A 205 13.08 15.11 31.62
N PRO A 206 13.46 15.47 32.86
CA PRO A 206 14.46 16.50 33.14
C PRO A 206 15.83 16.32 32.46
N SER A 207 16.18 15.09 32.08
CA SER A 207 17.42 14.74 31.38
C SER A 207 17.30 14.86 29.85
N TYR A 208 16.08 14.97 29.32
CA TYR A 208 15.75 15.12 27.91
C TYR A 208 15.02 16.46 27.66
N LYS A 209 15.03 17.00 26.45
CA LYS A 209 14.58 18.39 26.23
C LYS A 209 13.07 18.51 25.98
N GLY A 210 12.28 18.60 27.05
CA GLY A 210 10.93 19.19 26.99
C GLY A 210 9.75 18.28 27.22
N TRP A 211 8.55 18.86 27.04
CA TRP A 211 7.29 18.14 27.09
C TRP A 211 7.08 17.33 25.81
N GLU A 212 6.87 16.04 25.98
CA GLU A 212 6.63 15.09 24.90
C GLU A 212 5.25 14.47 25.06
N ARG A 213 4.49 14.34 23.97
CA ARG A 213 3.14 13.77 24.02
C ARG A 213 3.24 12.27 24.28
N VAL A 214 2.41 11.75 25.19
CA VAL A 214 2.23 10.30 25.35
C VAL A 214 1.33 9.81 24.22
N GLU A 215 1.90 9.01 23.32
CA GLU A 215 1.17 8.44 22.18
C GLU A 215 0.33 7.22 22.60
N GLY A 216 -0.74 6.92 21.86
CA GLY A 216 -1.50 5.68 22.02
C GLY A 216 -0.86 4.51 21.29
N GLY A 217 -0.76 3.35 21.93
CA GLY A 217 -0.36 2.08 21.31
C GLY A 217 -1.51 1.07 21.22
N GLY A 218 -1.58 0.27 20.15
CA GLY A 218 -2.55 -0.81 19.98
C GLY A 218 -3.22 -0.89 18.59
N ILE A 219 -4.29 -1.70 18.50
CA ILE A 219 -5.05 -2.04 17.28
C ILE A 219 -5.76 -0.83 16.63
N ASP A 220 -5.91 0.29 17.34
CA ASP A 220 -6.79 1.39 16.94
C ASP A 220 -6.06 2.73 16.80
N LEU A 221 -5.03 2.77 15.94
CA LEU A 221 -4.38 4.05 15.55
C LEU A 221 -5.32 4.94 14.74
N ALA A 222 -6.26 4.34 13.99
CA ALA A 222 -7.24 5.07 13.18
C ALA A 222 -8.33 5.76 14.02
N SER A 223 -8.58 5.32 15.26
CA SER A 223 -9.52 6.01 16.17
C SER A 223 -8.88 7.18 16.93
N GLY A 224 -7.58 7.41 16.76
CA GLY A 224 -6.78 8.14 17.74
C GLY A 224 -6.73 7.36 19.06
N ALA A 225 -5.85 7.76 19.97
CA ALA A 225 -5.94 7.35 21.37
C ALA A 225 -7.42 7.35 21.77
N ARG A 226 -7.96 6.28 22.37
CA ARG A 226 -9.33 6.28 22.91
C ARG A 226 -9.51 7.63 23.58
N SER A 227 -10.32 8.52 23.00
CA SER A 227 -10.38 9.90 23.45
C SER A 227 -10.92 9.86 24.87
N ARG A 228 -10.01 9.91 25.84
CA ARG A 228 -10.37 9.87 27.24
C ARG A 228 -11.06 11.19 27.48
N THR A 229 -12.36 11.13 27.76
CA THR A 229 -13.17 12.32 28.04
C THR A 229 -13.02 12.78 29.49
N ALA A 230 -12.38 11.96 30.34
CA ALA A 230 -12.11 12.24 31.74
C ALA A 230 -10.65 11.93 32.10
N ALA A 231 -10.07 12.77 32.96
CA ALA A 231 -8.78 12.51 33.55
C ALA A 231 -8.86 11.35 34.54
N VAL A 232 -7.82 10.54 34.56
CA VAL A 232 -7.64 9.44 35.52
C VAL A 232 -6.37 9.77 36.30
N PRO A 233 -6.45 9.93 37.64
CA PRO A 233 -5.27 10.22 38.44
C PRO A 233 -4.16 9.19 38.19
N TYR A 234 -2.95 9.69 37.93
CA TYR A 234 -1.77 8.85 37.72
C TYR A 234 -1.48 7.96 38.94
N GLN A 235 -1.24 6.68 38.70
CA GLN A 235 -0.82 5.67 39.67
C GLN A 235 0.57 5.15 39.29
N LEU A 236 1.55 6.04 39.28
CA LEU A 236 2.93 5.75 38.89
C LEU A 236 3.68 5.09 40.06
N ALA A 237 3.33 3.83 40.36
CA ALA A 237 4.10 2.99 41.27
C ALA A 237 5.56 2.82 40.80
N GLU A 238 6.40 2.14 41.58
CA GLU A 238 7.75 1.79 41.10
C GLU A 238 7.64 1.08 39.74
N PRO A 239 8.29 1.61 38.69
CA PRO A 239 8.16 1.03 37.37
C PRO A 239 8.79 -0.35 37.34
N LYS A 240 8.24 -1.19 36.47
CA LYS A 240 8.99 -2.33 35.98
C LYS A 240 10.14 -1.83 35.11
N VAL A 241 11.36 -2.27 35.43
CA VAL A 241 12.58 -1.89 34.71
C VAL A 241 13.05 -3.10 33.92
N ILE A 242 13.06 -2.99 32.60
CA ILE A 242 13.53 -4.03 31.68
C ILE A 242 14.84 -3.56 31.07
N GLN A 243 15.91 -4.32 31.33
CA GLN A 243 17.24 -4.03 30.82
C GLN A 243 17.41 -4.66 29.44
N LEU A 244 17.71 -3.84 28.44
CA LEU A 244 17.95 -4.29 27.06
C LEU A 244 19.42 -4.70 26.86
N GLY A 245 19.68 -5.43 25.77
CA GLY A 245 20.99 -6.02 25.48
C GLY A 245 22.12 -5.01 25.20
N ASP A 246 21.80 -3.75 24.91
CA ASP A 246 22.74 -2.65 24.66
C ASP A 246 22.91 -1.71 25.88
N GLU A 247 22.53 -2.18 27.07
CA GLU A 247 22.49 -1.39 28.31
C GLU A 247 21.42 -0.28 28.35
N SER A 248 20.58 -0.12 27.31
CA SER A 248 19.40 0.74 27.39
C SER A 248 18.30 0.12 28.24
N THR A 249 17.36 0.94 28.71
CA THR A 249 16.37 0.55 29.71
C THR A 249 14.97 0.96 29.28
N VAL A 250 14.03 0.02 29.37
CA VAL A 250 12.59 0.26 29.21
C VAL A 250 11.95 0.32 30.58
N TYR A 251 11.25 1.41 30.86
CA TYR A 251 10.45 1.61 32.06
C TYR A 251 8.97 1.39 31.72
N ALA A 252 8.29 0.57 32.50
CA ALA A 252 6.86 0.30 32.35
C ALA A 252 6.12 0.68 33.64
N PHE A 253 5.22 1.66 33.54
CA PHE A 253 4.37 2.13 34.62
C PHE A 253 2.97 1.53 34.45
N SER A 254 2.69 0.44 35.16
CA SER A 254 1.40 -0.24 35.10
C SER A 254 0.37 0.47 35.98
N GLU A 255 -0.79 0.76 35.39
CA GLU A 255 -1.96 1.37 36.03
C GLU A 255 -3.20 0.53 35.73
N GLU A 256 -4.31 0.72 36.45
CA GLU A 256 -5.57 0.00 36.20
C GLU A 256 -6.07 0.16 34.75
N SER A 257 -5.77 1.32 34.13
CA SER A 257 -6.18 1.62 32.75
C SER A 257 -5.25 1.02 31.68
N GLY A 258 -4.11 0.45 32.05
CA GLY A 258 -3.07 -0.05 31.15
C GLY A 258 -1.67 0.42 31.55
N THR A 259 -0.69 0.22 30.68
CA THR A 259 0.72 0.51 30.97
C THR A 259 1.25 1.68 30.16
N ILE A 260 1.98 2.60 30.79
CA ILE A 260 2.81 3.60 30.11
C ILE A 260 4.22 3.06 29.96
N VAL A 261 4.72 3.00 28.74
CA VAL A 261 6.06 2.53 28.39
C VAL A 261 6.94 3.72 28.04
N TYR A 262 8.15 3.76 28.60
CA TYR A 262 9.10 4.86 28.45
C TYR A 262 10.53 4.34 28.21
N TYR A 263 11.22 4.89 27.21
CA TYR A 263 12.68 4.74 27.05
C TYR A 263 13.28 5.84 26.18
N THR A 264 14.59 6.05 26.28
CA THR A 264 15.34 7.10 25.56
C THR A 264 16.29 6.59 24.48
N LYS A 265 16.54 5.28 24.45
CA LYS A 265 17.41 4.60 23.49
C LYS A 265 16.76 3.29 23.05
N PRO A 266 16.91 2.86 21.78
CA PRO A 266 17.62 3.56 20.68
C PRO A 266 16.92 4.84 20.20
N TYR A 267 15.67 5.04 20.61
CA TYR A 267 14.87 6.25 20.33
C TYR A 267 14.19 6.74 21.60
N PHE A 268 13.89 8.04 21.67
CA PHE A 268 12.98 8.55 22.68
C PHE A 268 11.55 8.09 22.35
N MET A 269 10.88 7.45 23.30
CA MET A 269 9.50 7.00 23.14
C MET A 269 8.77 7.00 24.48
N VAL A 270 7.54 7.53 24.46
CA VAL A 270 6.58 7.40 25.55
C VAL A 270 5.19 7.05 25.01
N ARG A 271 4.68 5.87 25.34
CA ARG A 271 3.40 5.35 24.83
C ARG A 271 2.55 4.71 25.90
N ARG A 272 1.24 4.84 25.76
CA ARG A 272 0.26 4.15 26.59
C ARG A 272 -0.35 2.98 25.84
N TYR A 273 -0.34 1.80 26.46
CA TYR A 273 -1.01 0.59 25.99
C TYR A 273 -2.24 0.33 26.87
N ASP A 274 -3.41 0.79 26.43
CA ASP A 274 -4.66 0.69 27.18
C ASP A 274 -5.10 -0.77 27.35
N GLY A 275 -5.28 -1.22 28.59
CA GLY A 275 -5.70 -2.60 28.90
C GLY A 275 -4.62 -3.68 28.73
N TYR A 276 -3.35 -3.29 28.60
CA TYR A 276 -2.22 -4.21 28.49
C TYR A 276 -1.12 -3.93 29.53
N ASP A 277 -0.47 -5.01 29.96
CA ASP A 277 0.71 -5.00 30.81
C ASP A 277 1.97 -5.39 30.03
N LEU A 278 3.03 -4.60 30.12
CA LEU A 278 4.32 -4.95 29.53
C LEU A 278 5.05 -5.99 30.41
N THR A 279 5.11 -7.22 29.91
CA THR A 279 5.70 -8.36 30.63
C THR A 279 7.19 -8.55 30.34
N ASP A 280 7.67 -8.18 29.16
CA ASP A 280 9.08 -8.23 28.80
C ASP A 280 9.35 -7.35 27.58
N ALA A 281 10.62 -7.06 27.29
CA ALA A 281 11.02 -6.33 26.10
C ALA A 281 12.44 -6.72 25.68
N LYS A 282 12.70 -6.75 24.37
CA LYS A 282 14.05 -6.96 23.85
C LYS A 282 14.32 -6.13 22.60
N LEU A 283 15.60 -6.03 22.27
CA LEU A 283 16.03 -5.45 21.01
C LEU A 283 15.71 -6.41 19.86
N MET A 284 15.12 -5.87 18.79
CA MET A 284 14.86 -6.57 17.54
C MET A 284 15.66 -5.91 16.43
N PRO A 285 16.74 -6.55 15.94
CA PRO A 285 17.49 -6.06 14.79
C PRO A 285 16.61 -6.04 13.54
N PHE A 286 16.73 -4.99 12.73
CA PHE A 286 16.09 -4.91 11.42
C PHE A 286 17.10 -5.21 10.31
N LEU A 287 16.70 -6.02 9.34
CA LEU A 287 17.58 -6.45 8.26
C LEU A 287 17.69 -5.43 7.12
N ASP A 288 16.77 -4.49 6.99
CA ASP A 288 16.77 -3.51 5.90
C ASP A 288 17.57 -2.23 6.22
N GLY A 289 18.53 -2.33 7.15
CA GLY A 289 19.39 -1.21 7.54
C GLY A 289 18.74 -0.19 8.47
N ARG A 290 17.46 -0.35 8.82
CA ARG A 290 16.83 0.43 9.90
C ARG A 290 17.55 0.17 11.23
N THR A 291 17.61 1.19 12.07
CA THR A 291 18.13 1.04 13.45
C THR A 291 17.36 -0.05 14.17
N THR A 292 18.04 -0.80 15.03
CA THR A 292 17.43 -1.76 15.94
C THR A 292 16.20 -1.17 16.64
N GLN A 293 15.09 -1.90 16.65
CA GLN A 293 13.83 -1.49 17.28
C GLN A 293 13.64 -2.20 18.61
N VAL A 294 12.71 -1.75 19.44
CA VAL A 294 12.34 -2.45 20.68
C VAL A 294 11.03 -3.18 20.44
N ILE A 295 11.02 -4.50 20.65
CA ILE A 295 9.80 -5.31 20.64
C ILE A 295 9.42 -5.65 22.08
N GLY A 296 8.16 -5.43 22.43
CA GLY A 296 7.62 -5.69 23.75
C GLY A 296 6.65 -6.86 23.77
N LEU A 297 6.67 -7.63 24.85
CA LEU A 297 5.72 -8.69 25.16
C LEU A 297 4.62 -8.12 26.07
N LEU A 298 3.42 -7.95 25.54
CA LEU A 298 2.27 -7.40 26.23
C LEU A 298 1.29 -8.50 26.64
N LYS A 299 0.65 -8.33 27.79
CA LYS A 299 -0.37 -9.24 28.30
C LYS A 299 -1.68 -8.49 28.51
N ASP A 300 -2.78 -8.98 27.95
CA ASP A 300 -4.09 -8.38 28.13
C ASP A 300 -4.76 -8.82 29.44
N GLY A 301 -5.89 -8.19 29.77
CA GLY A 301 -6.68 -8.52 30.97
C GLY A 301 -7.25 -9.94 31.01
N SER A 302 -7.27 -10.67 29.88
CA SER A 302 -7.64 -12.10 29.84
C SER A 302 -6.43 -13.02 30.11
N GLY A 303 -5.24 -12.46 30.12
CA GLY A 303 -3.97 -13.15 30.29
C GLY A 303 -3.34 -13.65 28.99
N LYS A 304 -3.89 -13.27 27.82
CA LYS A 304 -3.31 -13.60 26.52
C LYS A 304 -2.14 -12.68 26.20
N GLU A 305 -1.10 -13.25 25.59
CA GLU A 305 0.15 -12.56 25.28
C GLU A 305 0.21 -12.13 23.81
N TRP A 306 0.83 -10.97 23.59
CA TRP A 306 0.93 -10.25 22.33
C TRP A 306 2.32 -9.65 22.20
N MET A 307 2.80 -9.44 20.98
CA MET A 307 4.02 -8.68 20.72
C MET A 307 3.67 -7.36 20.05
N SER A 308 4.46 -6.31 20.27
CA SER A 308 4.35 -5.05 19.55
C SER A 308 5.72 -4.40 19.41
N PHE A 309 5.99 -3.80 18.26
CA PHE A 309 7.10 -2.86 18.15
C PHE A 309 6.75 -1.59 18.93
N LEU A 310 7.52 -1.31 19.97
CA LEU A 310 7.18 -0.28 20.94
C LEU A 310 7.35 1.13 20.37
N ASN A 311 8.27 1.31 19.41
CA ASN A 311 8.60 2.59 18.77
C ASN A 311 8.20 2.73 17.29
N TYR A 312 7.77 1.67 16.59
CA TYR A 312 7.76 1.71 15.12
C TYR A 312 6.36 1.73 14.47
N ASP A 313 5.42 0.93 14.96
CA ASP A 313 3.97 1.01 14.64
C ASP A 313 3.35 0.10 15.70
N PRO A 314 2.61 0.62 16.70
CA PRO A 314 2.29 -0.13 17.92
C PRO A 314 1.16 -1.14 17.72
N ARG A 315 1.24 -1.95 16.67
CA ARG A 315 0.26 -2.98 16.35
C ARG A 315 0.56 -4.25 17.13
N LEU A 316 -0.52 -4.91 17.53
CA LEU A 316 -0.44 -6.16 18.26
C LEU A 316 -0.31 -7.34 17.30
N LEU A 317 0.79 -8.06 17.44
CA LEU A 317 1.07 -9.33 16.79
C LEU A 317 0.76 -10.46 17.78
N GLN A 318 0.15 -11.54 17.33
CA GLN A 318 0.02 -12.73 18.18
C GLN A 318 1.42 -13.25 18.57
N LEU A 319 1.65 -13.59 19.84
CA LEU A 319 2.94 -14.13 20.26
C LEU A 319 3.27 -15.44 19.53
N ASP A 320 4.46 -15.50 18.95
CA ASP A 320 5.15 -16.74 18.60
C ASP A 320 6.39 -16.90 19.46
N GLY A 321 6.43 -17.96 20.27
CA GLY A 321 7.48 -18.18 21.25
C GLY A 321 8.90 -18.23 20.66
N ARG A 322 9.04 -18.62 19.38
CA ARG A 322 10.35 -18.69 18.70
C ARG A 322 11.03 -17.34 18.61
N ILE A 323 10.25 -16.29 18.31
CA ILE A 323 10.75 -14.92 18.25
C ILE A 323 11.37 -14.53 19.59
N TRP A 324 10.87 -15.05 20.72
CA TRP A 324 11.42 -14.73 22.04
C TRP A 324 12.60 -15.63 22.44
N SER A 325 12.58 -16.91 22.08
CA SER A 325 13.57 -17.91 22.51
C SER A 325 14.85 -17.98 21.68
N GLU A 326 14.84 -17.45 20.46
CA GLU A 326 15.95 -17.55 19.49
C GLU A 326 16.37 -16.16 18.96
N GLU A 327 17.49 -16.10 18.22
CA GLU A 327 18.05 -14.87 17.63
C GLU A 327 17.34 -14.52 16.31
N TRP A 328 16.02 -14.31 16.38
CA TRP A 328 15.24 -13.81 15.24
C TRP A 328 15.54 -12.34 14.95
N GLN A 329 15.48 -11.99 13.68
CA GLN A 329 15.62 -10.62 13.17
C GLN A 329 14.35 -10.24 12.41
N ALA A 330 13.99 -8.96 12.40
CA ALA A 330 12.87 -8.46 11.62
C ALA A 330 13.35 -8.04 10.23
N LEU A 331 12.68 -8.48 9.18
CA LEU A 331 12.85 -7.92 7.84
C LEU A 331 11.99 -6.65 7.66
N ASN A 332 10.78 -6.68 8.21
CA ASN A 332 9.86 -5.55 8.34
C ASN A 332 8.96 -5.79 9.58
N GLU A 333 7.99 -4.92 9.86
CA GLU A 333 7.15 -5.09 11.07
C GLU A 333 6.24 -6.34 11.05
N TRP A 334 6.14 -7.04 9.93
CA TRP A 334 5.27 -8.22 9.74
C TRP A 334 6.03 -9.52 9.51
N THR A 335 7.34 -9.45 9.26
CA THR A 335 8.12 -10.60 8.79
C THR A 335 9.41 -10.71 9.57
N PHE A 336 9.58 -11.86 10.21
CA PHE A 336 10.73 -12.23 11.01
C PHE A 336 11.47 -13.36 10.33
N THR A 337 12.79 -13.34 10.43
CA THR A 337 13.67 -14.29 9.77
C THR A 337 14.71 -14.80 10.75
N HIS A 338 15.09 -16.05 10.60
CA HIS A 338 16.16 -16.68 11.35
C HIS A 338 17.02 -17.53 10.42
N ALA A 339 18.32 -17.26 10.38
CA ALA A 339 19.29 -18.06 9.65
C ALA A 339 20.04 -18.97 10.62
N SER A 340 19.82 -20.28 10.49
CA SER A 340 20.56 -21.29 11.23
C SER A 340 21.64 -21.95 10.36
N ALA A 341 22.36 -22.93 10.90
CA ALA A 341 23.47 -23.58 10.19
C ALA A 341 23.03 -24.38 8.95
N ASP A 342 21.81 -24.91 8.93
CA ASP A 342 21.30 -25.82 7.89
C ASP A 342 19.92 -25.44 7.31
N GLN A 343 19.27 -24.42 7.88
CA GLN A 343 17.98 -23.93 7.41
C GLN A 343 17.82 -22.42 7.56
N LEU A 344 17.03 -21.87 6.66
CA LEU A 344 16.48 -20.53 6.71
C LEU A 344 15.01 -20.61 7.13
N GLU A 345 14.62 -19.78 8.07
CA GLU A 345 13.29 -19.79 8.67
C GLU A 345 12.64 -18.42 8.53
N VAL A 346 11.38 -18.41 8.14
CA VAL A 346 10.57 -17.20 7.94
C VAL A 346 9.30 -17.36 8.75
N LEU A 347 8.94 -16.32 9.48
CA LEU A 347 7.69 -16.18 10.19
C LEU A 347 7.02 -14.88 9.74
N GLN A 348 5.82 -14.98 9.15
CA GLN A 348 5.14 -13.85 8.52
C GLN A 348 3.70 -13.72 9.01
N TYR A 349 3.36 -12.53 9.51
CA TYR A 349 2.02 -12.12 9.89
C TYR A 349 1.26 -11.56 8.67
N GLU A 350 -0.07 -11.62 8.70
CA GLU A 350 -0.87 -10.89 7.73
C GLU A 350 -0.67 -9.38 7.94
N GLU A 351 -0.59 -8.63 6.85
CA GLU A 351 -0.44 -7.17 6.94
C GLU A 351 -1.73 -6.52 7.45
N GLY A 352 -1.61 -5.38 8.12
CA GLY A 352 -2.79 -4.61 8.54
C GLY A 352 -3.43 -5.09 9.84
N ASN A 353 -4.75 -4.98 9.92
CA ASN A 353 -5.53 -5.36 11.10
C ASN A 353 -5.64 -6.90 11.27
N GLY A 354 -5.33 -7.67 10.22
CA GLY A 354 -5.37 -9.13 10.22
C GLY A 354 -4.31 -9.79 11.11
N ALA A 355 -3.18 -9.11 11.37
CA ALA A 355 -2.08 -9.65 12.17
C ALA A 355 -2.44 -10.03 13.61
N SER A 356 -3.46 -9.36 14.17
CA SER A 356 -3.99 -9.64 15.50
C SER A 356 -5.05 -10.75 15.51
N ALA A 357 -5.66 -11.01 14.34
CA ALA A 357 -6.75 -11.95 14.15
C ALA A 357 -6.27 -13.36 13.78
N HIS A 358 -5.10 -13.47 13.15
CA HIS A 358 -4.57 -14.73 12.63
C HIS A 358 -3.16 -15.06 13.15
N PRO A 359 -2.86 -16.34 13.44
CA PRO A 359 -1.51 -16.74 13.80
C PRO A 359 -0.56 -16.55 12.61
N PRO A 360 0.75 -16.33 12.86
CA PRO A 360 1.70 -16.16 11.78
C PRO A 360 1.87 -17.43 10.95
N SER A 361 2.15 -17.26 9.66
CA SER A 361 2.61 -18.33 8.80
C SER A 361 4.09 -18.61 9.05
N TYR A 362 4.48 -19.88 9.11
CA TYR A 362 5.86 -20.29 9.31
C TYR A 362 6.35 -21.15 8.14
N ARG A 363 7.51 -20.79 7.59
CA ARG A 363 8.12 -21.43 6.43
C ARG A 363 9.60 -21.73 6.72
N GLN A 364 10.03 -22.92 6.31
CA GLN A 364 11.42 -23.34 6.39
C GLN A 364 11.97 -23.62 4.99
N PHE A 365 13.25 -23.32 4.80
CA PHE A 365 13.97 -23.51 3.56
C PHE A 365 15.31 -24.17 3.88
N LYS A 366 15.58 -25.31 3.23
CA LYS A 366 16.83 -26.04 3.45
C LYS A 366 17.96 -25.34 2.70
N THR A 367 19.14 -25.34 3.30
CA THR A 367 20.38 -24.86 2.65
C THR A 367 21.14 -25.99 1.96
N ASP A 368 20.60 -27.22 1.98
CA ASP A 368 21.20 -28.44 1.41
C ASP A 368 22.65 -28.68 1.85
N GLY A 369 22.97 -28.30 3.09
CA GLY A 369 24.30 -28.46 3.69
C GLY A 369 25.28 -27.32 3.35
N ALA A 370 24.82 -26.25 2.72
CA ALA A 370 25.60 -25.03 2.56
C ALA A 370 25.85 -24.37 3.93
N LYS A 371 27.06 -23.89 4.15
CA LYS A 371 27.48 -23.25 5.40
C LYS A 371 27.32 -21.74 5.28
N LEU A 372 26.59 -21.11 6.22
CA LEU A 372 26.53 -19.65 6.30
C LEU A 372 27.93 -19.07 6.58
N VAL A 373 28.37 -18.15 5.71
CA VAL A 373 29.66 -17.46 5.80
C VAL A 373 29.48 -16.07 6.39
N SER A 374 28.46 -15.34 5.93
CA SER A 374 28.14 -13.99 6.41
C SER A 374 26.67 -13.66 6.19
N ALA A 375 26.14 -12.81 7.06
CA ALA A 375 24.84 -12.16 6.91
C ALA A 375 25.05 -10.64 6.94
N GLN A 376 24.79 -9.98 5.82
CA GLN A 376 24.89 -8.53 5.68
C GLN A 376 23.50 -8.02 5.34
N GLN A 377 22.84 -7.38 6.32
CA GLN A 377 21.47 -6.93 6.15
C GLN A 377 20.58 -8.11 5.69
N SER A 378 19.80 -7.93 4.63
CA SER A 378 18.92 -8.97 4.10
C SER A 378 19.63 -9.98 3.16
N LEU A 379 20.91 -9.74 2.82
CA LEU A 379 21.71 -10.61 1.97
C LEU A 379 22.50 -11.63 2.80
N LEU A 380 22.32 -12.90 2.49
CA LEU A 380 23.05 -14.00 3.11
C LEU A 380 24.04 -14.61 2.13
N THR A 381 25.27 -14.84 2.59
CA THR A 381 26.30 -15.54 1.82
C THR A 381 26.56 -16.91 2.42
N TYR A 382 26.43 -17.94 1.59
CA TYR A 382 26.67 -19.34 1.89
C TYR A 382 27.86 -19.90 1.10
N GLU A 383 28.47 -20.96 1.63
CA GLU A 383 29.47 -21.76 0.94
C GLU A 383 28.99 -23.21 0.82
N ALA A 384 28.90 -23.70 -0.42
CA ALA A 384 28.56 -25.08 -0.74
C ALA A 384 29.57 -25.65 -1.75
N ALA A 385 30.16 -26.82 -1.42
CA ALA A 385 31.16 -27.48 -2.27
C ALA A 385 32.31 -26.55 -2.74
N GLY A 386 32.75 -25.62 -1.89
CA GLY A 386 33.81 -24.64 -2.17
C GLY A 386 33.40 -23.48 -3.09
N LYS A 387 32.10 -23.30 -3.35
CA LYS A 387 31.55 -22.18 -4.11
C LYS A 387 30.68 -21.30 -3.22
N LYS A 388 30.78 -19.98 -3.41
CA LYS A 388 29.90 -19.01 -2.77
C LYS A 388 28.53 -19.01 -3.47
N GLN A 389 27.47 -19.01 -2.68
CA GLN A 389 26.09 -18.81 -3.11
C GLN A 389 25.49 -17.70 -2.25
N LEU A 390 24.65 -16.87 -2.84
CA LEU A 390 23.99 -15.77 -2.15
C LEU A 390 22.48 -15.97 -2.20
N ILE A 391 21.81 -15.48 -1.18
CA ILE A 391 20.35 -15.46 -1.13
C ILE A 391 19.87 -14.23 -0.40
N GLU A 392 18.92 -13.54 -1.01
CA GLU A 392 18.26 -12.38 -0.45
C GLU A 392 16.97 -12.82 0.26
N TRP A 393 16.76 -12.40 1.51
CA TRP A 393 15.57 -12.80 2.27
C TRP A 393 14.27 -12.46 1.55
N ARG A 394 14.21 -11.29 0.89
CA ARG A 394 13.02 -10.84 0.17
C ARG A 394 12.69 -11.76 -1.01
N ASP A 395 13.69 -12.26 -1.72
CA ASP A 395 13.44 -13.23 -2.79
C ASP A 395 12.78 -14.49 -2.26
N LEU A 396 13.29 -15.02 -1.15
CA LEU A 396 12.77 -16.21 -0.50
C LEU A 396 11.32 -16.04 -0.02
N ILE A 397 11.02 -14.87 0.56
CA ILE A 397 9.71 -14.55 1.14
C ILE A 397 8.68 -14.34 0.04
N ASN A 398 9.09 -13.66 -1.04
CA ASN A 398 8.23 -13.24 -2.15
C ASN A 398 8.25 -14.23 -3.33
N THR A 399 8.85 -15.41 -3.14
CA THR A 399 8.83 -16.48 -4.15
C THR A 399 7.39 -16.98 -4.30
N ALA A 400 6.72 -16.59 -5.39
CA ALA A 400 5.35 -16.99 -5.73
C ALA A 400 5.24 -18.45 -6.23
N GLY A 401 5.74 -19.40 -5.44
CA GLY A 401 5.70 -20.83 -5.75
C GLY A 401 6.75 -21.32 -6.75
N ALA A 402 7.75 -20.49 -7.11
CA ALA A 402 8.89 -20.98 -7.88
C ALA A 402 9.67 -22.06 -7.10
N PRO A 403 10.32 -23.01 -7.79
CA PRO A 403 11.23 -23.96 -7.15
C PRO A 403 12.29 -23.22 -6.32
N LYS A 404 12.40 -23.55 -5.03
CA LYS A 404 13.27 -22.89 -4.04
C LYS A 404 14.76 -22.90 -4.42
N ASP A 405 15.15 -23.76 -5.36
CA ASP A 405 16.48 -23.84 -5.95
C ASP A 405 16.79 -22.68 -6.92
N ARG A 406 15.78 -21.94 -7.38
CA ARG A 406 15.94 -20.85 -8.36
C ARG A 406 16.18 -19.45 -7.77
N VAL A 407 16.16 -19.30 -6.45
CA VAL A 407 16.44 -18.01 -5.77
C VAL A 407 17.90 -17.83 -5.38
N TRP A 408 18.72 -18.87 -5.51
CA TRP A 408 20.14 -18.77 -5.23
C TRP A 408 20.84 -17.98 -6.32
N ALA A 409 21.53 -16.92 -5.92
CA ALA A 409 22.46 -16.19 -6.76
C ALA A 409 23.88 -16.71 -6.56
N SER A 410 24.74 -16.46 -7.54
CA SER A 410 26.20 -16.55 -7.38
C SER A 410 26.79 -15.15 -7.42
N PRO A 411 28.01 -14.91 -6.90
CA PRO A 411 28.71 -13.67 -7.23
C PRO A 411 28.85 -13.58 -8.75
N LEU A 412 28.75 -12.36 -9.31
CA LEU A 412 29.10 -12.16 -10.71
C LEU A 412 30.57 -12.58 -10.90
N GLN A 413 30.80 -13.59 -11.74
CA GLN A 413 32.11 -14.23 -11.86
C GLN A 413 33.10 -13.30 -12.56
N ASP A 414 34.37 -13.32 -12.13
CA ASP A 414 35.48 -12.60 -12.78
C ASP A 414 35.65 -12.95 -14.28
N SER A 415 35.10 -14.10 -14.71
CA SER A 415 35.11 -14.53 -16.11
C SER A 415 34.06 -13.87 -16.99
N ILE A 416 33.10 -13.14 -16.41
CA ILE A 416 32.14 -12.32 -17.15
C ILE A 416 32.73 -10.91 -17.21
N ASP A 417 33.04 -10.46 -18.41
CA ASP A 417 33.51 -9.09 -18.64
C ASP A 417 32.34 -8.13 -18.41
N PHE A 418 32.48 -7.19 -17.48
CA PHE A 418 31.45 -6.18 -17.25
C PHE A 418 32.04 -4.82 -16.96
N GLU A 419 31.31 -3.78 -17.37
CA GLU A 419 31.63 -2.39 -17.08
C GLU A 419 30.39 -1.69 -16.49
N VAL A 420 30.61 -0.79 -15.55
CA VAL A 420 29.56 0.08 -15.01
C VAL A 420 29.51 1.35 -15.85
N LYS A 421 28.34 1.65 -16.42
CA LYS A 421 28.10 2.87 -17.21
C LYS A 421 27.14 3.78 -16.49
N GLN A 422 27.59 5.00 -16.24
CA GLN A 422 26.73 6.08 -15.78
C GLN A 422 26.17 6.84 -16.97
N GLU A 423 24.85 6.90 -17.06
CA GLU A 423 24.15 7.52 -18.19
C GLU A 423 23.05 8.46 -17.69
N PRO A 424 22.71 9.55 -18.40
CA PRO A 424 21.53 10.34 -18.05
C PRO A 424 20.29 9.47 -18.20
N ARG A 425 19.33 9.59 -17.26
CA ARG A 425 18.04 8.93 -17.43
C ARG A 425 17.37 9.49 -18.69
N PRO A 426 16.96 8.65 -19.65
CA PRO A 426 16.17 9.13 -20.80
C PRO A 426 14.94 9.85 -20.25
N PRO A 427 14.64 11.08 -20.70
CA PRO A 427 13.41 11.73 -20.27
C PRO A 427 12.22 10.91 -20.76
N TRP A 428 11.11 10.96 -20.02
CA TRP A 428 9.92 10.15 -20.34
C TRP A 428 9.41 10.43 -21.77
N ASP A 429 9.57 11.64 -22.28
CA ASP A 429 9.18 12.04 -23.64
C ASP A 429 10.29 11.89 -24.70
N ALA A 430 11.50 11.45 -24.35
CA ALA A 430 12.65 11.46 -25.27
C ALA A 430 12.44 10.63 -26.53
N GLU A 431 11.61 9.60 -26.45
CA GLU A 431 11.37 8.63 -27.51
C GLU A 431 10.12 8.97 -28.33
N LEU A 432 9.35 9.99 -27.92
CA LEU A 432 8.15 10.40 -28.62
C LEU A 432 8.50 10.97 -30.00
N THR A 433 7.80 10.47 -31.01
CA THR A 433 7.94 10.94 -32.39
C THR A 433 6.64 11.57 -32.87
N SER A 434 6.75 12.76 -33.44
CA SER A 434 5.59 13.48 -34.00
C SER A 434 5.23 12.94 -35.38
N HIS A 435 3.95 12.57 -35.56
CA HIS A 435 3.38 12.09 -36.82
C HIS A 435 2.15 12.91 -37.20
N LYS A 436 1.93 13.06 -38.51
CA LYS A 436 0.69 13.65 -39.05
C LYS A 436 -0.36 12.59 -39.24
N ILE A 437 -1.38 12.60 -38.39
CA ILE A 437 -2.38 11.54 -38.27
C ILE A 437 -3.78 12.05 -38.51
N VAL A 438 -4.72 11.13 -38.73
CA VAL A 438 -6.14 11.43 -38.58
C VAL A 438 -6.54 11.20 -37.12
N ALA A 439 -6.80 12.25 -36.36
CA ALA A 439 -7.34 12.11 -35.01
C ALA A 439 -8.87 12.25 -35.05
N HIS A 440 -9.63 11.37 -34.39
CA HIS A 440 -11.01 11.67 -34.04
C HIS A 440 -10.98 12.65 -32.85
N LYS A 441 -11.80 13.71 -32.87
CA LYS A 441 -11.98 14.51 -31.66
C LYS A 441 -12.79 13.63 -30.72
N LEU A 442 -12.22 13.13 -29.64
CA LEU A 442 -13.01 12.38 -28.67
C LEU A 442 -14.22 13.24 -28.31
N GLU A 443 -15.42 12.66 -28.43
CA GLU A 443 -16.58 13.30 -27.83
C GLU A 443 -16.30 13.31 -26.32
N GLU A 444 -16.29 14.50 -25.71
CA GLU A 444 -16.01 14.68 -24.27
C GLU A 444 -16.92 13.80 -23.41
N ARG A 445 -18.07 13.36 -23.95
CA ARG A 445 -19.03 12.48 -23.29
C ARG A 445 -19.52 11.43 -24.27
N ASN A 446 -19.57 10.16 -23.82
CA ASN A 446 -20.20 9.08 -24.56
C ASN A 446 -21.73 9.26 -24.55
N ALA A 447 -22.25 10.06 -25.49
CA ALA A 447 -23.66 10.45 -25.55
C ALA A 447 -24.23 10.36 -26.97
N ASN A 448 -25.52 10.07 -27.11
CA ASN A 448 -26.22 10.08 -28.41
C ASN A 448 -26.87 11.43 -28.74
N ALA A 449 -26.76 12.42 -27.85
CA ALA A 449 -27.27 13.79 -28.00
C ALA A 449 -26.46 14.74 -27.09
N PRO A 450 -26.50 16.07 -27.30
CA PRO A 450 -25.89 17.03 -26.38
C PRO A 450 -26.46 16.86 -24.96
N VAL A 451 -25.57 16.62 -23.99
CA VAL A 451 -25.95 16.40 -22.59
C VAL A 451 -26.22 17.75 -21.92
N PRO A 452 -27.41 17.97 -21.35
CA PRO A 452 -27.75 19.20 -20.63
C PRO A 452 -26.87 19.45 -19.40
N ASP A 453 -26.59 20.71 -19.06
CA ASP A 453 -25.75 21.06 -17.92
C ASP A 453 -26.42 20.70 -16.57
N ASP A 454 -27.74 20.89 -16.46
CA ASP A 454 -28.54 20.52 -15.28
C ASP A 454 -28.55 19.01 -14.99
N LEU A 455 -28.40 18.17 -16.03
CA LEU A 455 -28.20 16.73 -15.87
C LEU A 455 -26.83 16.43 -15.23
N LEU A 456 -25.78 17.14 -15.63
CA LEU A 456 -24.44 16.94 -15.06
C LEU A 456 -24.39 17.38 -13.61
N GLU A 457 -24.98 18.54 -13.30
CA GLU A 457 -25.06 19.05 -11.94
C GLU A 457 -25.78 18.01 -11.06
N ALA A 458 -26.90 17.44 -11.54
CA ALA A 458 -27.60 16.38 -10.81
C ALA A 458 -26.80 15.07 -10.71
N LEU A 459 -25.95 14.76 -11.69
CA LEU A 459 -25.06 13.60 -11.65
C LEU A 459 -23.94 13.78 -10.62
N ASP A 460 -23.34 14.97 -10.55
CA ASP A 460 -22.27 15.27 -9.59
C ASP A 460 -22.76 15.16 -8.12
N GLU A 461 -24.06 15.41 -7.87
CA GLU A 461 -24.67 15.22 -6.55
C GLU A 461 -24.75 13.74 -6.11
N VAL A 462 -24.77 12.80 -7.05
CA VAL A 462 -24.86 11.34 -6.75
C VAL A 462 -23.57 10.58 -7.07
N ASN A 463 -22.74 11.09 -7.96
CA ASN A 463 -21.47 10.51 -8.40
C ASN A 463 -20.49 11.62 -8.81
N ARG A 464 -19.81 12.18 -7.82
CA ARG A 464 -18.71 13.11 -8.03
C ARG A 464 -17.42 12.32 -8.25
N ASP A 465 -16.76 12.56 -9.38
CA ASP A 465 -15.44 11.97 -9.64
C ASP A 465 -14.42 12.56 -8.65
N GLY A 466 -13.59 11.68 -8.07
CA GLY A 466 -12.44 12.03 -7.24
C GLY A 466 -11.18 11.47 -7.86
N ASP A 467 -10.36 10.77 -7.05
CA ASP A 467 -9.20 10.01 -7.55
C ASP A 467 -9.61 8.79 -8.40
N TYR A 468 -10.91 8.46 -8.39
CA TYR A 468 -11.52 7.50 -9.28
C TYR A 468 -12.48 8.19 -10.26
N GLY A 469 -12.22 8.04 -11.55
CA GLY A 469 -13.10 8.47 -12.64
C GLY A 469 -14.03 7.33 -13.07
N ALA A 470 -15.32 7.47 -12.81
CA ALA A 470 -16.31 6.45 -13.17
C ALA A 470 -16.58 6.41 -14.69
N SER A 471 -16.90 5.24 -15.22
CA SER A 471 -17.31 5.09 -16.62
C SER A 471 -18.72 5.65 -16.81
N LYS A 472 -18.92 6.61 -17.72
CA LYS A 472 -20.21 7.30 -17.91
C LYS A 472 -20.73 7.16 -19.35
N THR A 473 -21.92 6.55 -19.49
CA THR A 473 -22.61 6.40 -20.79
C THR A 473 -24.01 7.03 -20.72
N PHE A 474 -24.22 8.08 -21.51
CA PHE A 474 -25.44 8.88 -21.53
C PHE A 474 -26.31 8.52 -22.72
N ARG A 475 -27.60 8.27 -22.52
CA ARG A 475 -28.53 8.04 -23.63
C ARG A 475 -29.84 8.76 -23.42
N LYS A 476 -30.26 9.48 -24.46
CA LYS A 476 -31.59 10.08 -24.57
C LYS A 476 -32.52 9.17 -25.37
N PHE A 477 -33.67 8.83 -24.79
CA PHE A 477 -34.75 8.12 -25.46
C PHE A 477 -36.04 8.94 -25.36
N GLY A 478 -36.48 9.53 -26.48
CA GLY A 478 -37.59 10.47 -26.46
C GLY A 478 -37.23 11.74 -25.70
N SER A 479 -38.01 12.06 -24.66
CA SER A 479 -37.73 13.16 -23.72
C SER A 479 -36.74 12.78 -22.61
N ASP A 480 -36.59 11.49 -22.36
CA ASP A 480 -36.02 11.00 -21.11
C ASP A 480 -34.53 10.72 -21.27
N TRP A 481 -33.78 11.02 -20.22
CA TRP A 481 -32.36 10.76 -20.14
C TRP A 481 -32.07 9.63 -19.18
N TYR A 482 -31.17 8.76 -19.60
CA TYR A 482 -30.64 7.68 -18.79
C TYR A 482 -29.12 7.81 -18.76
N VAL A 483 -28.53 7.43 -17.63
CA VAL A 483 -27.08 7.49 -17.41
C VAL A 483 -26.66 6.20 -16.75
N LEU A 484 -25.68 5.53 -17.35
CA LEU A 484 -24.99 4.40 -16.75
C LEU A 484 -23.66 4.92 -16.22
N VAL A 485 -23.46 4.78 -14.92
CA VAL A 485 -22.26 5.17 -14.17
C VAL A 485 -21.66 3.90 -13.59
N ASP A 486 -20.55 3.44 -14.13
CA ASP A 486 -20.02 2.10 -13.88
C ASP A 486 -21.10 1.04 -14.06
N ARG A 487 -21.62 0.47 -12.96
CA ARG A 487 -22.76 -0.46 -12.97
C ARG A 487 -24.08 0.20 -12.58
N GLN A 488 -24.07 1.37 -11.96
CA GLN A 488 -25.27 2.04 -11.46
C GLN A 488 -26.01 2.72 -12.60
N PHE A 489 -27.30 2.40 -12.75
CA PHE A 489 -28.12 2.89 -13.84
C PHE A 489 -29.19 3.85 -13.33
N TYR A 490 -29.23 5.05 -13.91
CA TYR A 490 -30.05 6.16 -13.47
C TYR A 490 -30.99 6.64 -14.57
N ALA A 491 -32.15 7.14 -14.17
CA ALA A 491 -33.02 7.99 -14.99
C ALA A 491 -32.98 9.43 -14.46
N TYR A 492 -32.84 10.39 -15.37
CA TYR A 492 -32.90 11.82 -15.04
C TYR A 492 -34.33 12.34 -15.22
N GLN A 493 -34.96 12.76 -14.13
CA GLN A 493 -36.34 13.24 -14.09
C GLN A 493 -36.46 14.39 -13.09
N ASP A 494 -37.18 15.45 -13.46
CA ASP A 494 -37.47 16.61 -12.59
C ASP A 494 -36.23 17.24 -11.92
N GLY A 495 -35.11 17.28 -12.64
CA GLY A 495 -33.86 17.86 -12.12
C GLY A 495 -33.05 16.93 -11.22
N GLN A 496 -33.42 15.65 -11.10
CA GLN A 496 -32.79 14.69 -10.18
C GLN A 496 -32.42 13.37 -10.85
N MET A 497 -31.36 12.73 -10.34
CA MET A 497 -30.93 11.39 -10.73
C MET A 497 -31.64 10.33 -9.88
N ASN A 498 -32.47 9.52 -10.52
CA ASN A 498 -33.22 8.43 -9.88
C ASN A 498 -32.56 7.09 -10.19
N LEU A 499 -32.02 6.42 -9.17
CA LEU A 499 -31.40 5.10 -9.32
C LEU A 499 -32.45 4.05 -9.71
N LEU A 500 -32.25 3.41 -10.86
CA LEU A 500 -33.07 2.29 -11.35
C LEU A 500 -32.54 0.94 -10.87
N GLY A 501 -31.23 0.84 -10.59
CA GLY A 501 -30.56 -0.34 -10.06
C GLY A 501 -29.16 -0.52 -10.64
N GLU A 502 -28.61 -1.72 -10.51
CA GLU A 502 -27.29 -2.08 -11.06
C GLU A 502 -27.42 -2.96 -12.30
N MET A 503 -26.74 -2.58 -13.38
CA MET A 503 -26.60 -3.40 -14.58
C MET A 503 -25.50 -4.45 -14.40
N PRO A 504 -25.73 -5.72 -14.82
CA PRO A 504 -24.76 -6.81 -14.70
C PRO A 504 -23.71 -6.76 -15.82
N ILE A 505 -22.90 -5.70 -15.83
CA ILE A 505 -21.83 -5.46 -16.81
C ILE A 505 -20.44 -5.53 -16.20
N THR A 506 -19.44 -5.74 -17.04
CA THR A 506 -18.02 -5.79 -16.65
C THR A 506 -17.39 -4.41 -16.78
N LEU A 507 -16.47 -4.14 -15.86
CA LEU A 507 -15.65 -2.93 -15.84
C LEU A 507 -14.20 -3.37 -15.93
N THR A 508 -13.42 -2.65 -16.72
CA THR A 508 -11.96 -2.67 -16.68
C THR A 508 -11.52 -1.37 -16.03
N VAL A 509 -10.54 -1.42 -15.12
CA VAL A 509 -10.03 -0.23 -14.45
C VAL A 509 -8.60 -0.01 -14.90
N GLU A 510 -8.34 1.16 -15.50
CA GLU A 510 -7.01 1.68 -15.73
C GLU A 510 -6.51 2.32 -14.44
N ILE A 511 -5.30 1.96 -14.00
CA ILE A 511 -4.73 2.37 -12.71
C ILE A 511 -3.37 3.01 -12.96
N GLY A 512 -3.17 4.21 -12.40
CA GLY A 512 -1.94 4.98 -12.43
C GLY A 512 -1.85 5.89 -11.20
N GLU A 513 -1.60 7.18 -11.38
CA GLU A 513 -1.70 8.18 -10.29
C GLU A 513 -3.15 8.34 -9.78
N ALA A 514 -4.12 8.04 -10.66
CA ALA A 514 -5.54 7.94 -10.39
C ALA A 514 -6.07 6.63 -10.98
N ALA A 515 -7.33 6.30 -10.74
CA ALA A 515 -7.98 5.15 -11.35
C ALA A 515 -9.15 5.58 -12.24
N GLY A 516 -9.31 4.95 -13.40
CA GLY A 516 -10.38 5.26 -14.35
C GLY A 516 -11.08 4.00 -14.84
N ALA A 517 -12.40 3.96 -14.79
CA ALA A 517 -13.15 2.81 -15.27
C ALA A 517 -13.63 2.95 -16.71
N VAL A 518 -13.57 1.82 -17.40
CA VAL A 518 -14.16 1.59 -18.71
C VAL A 518 -15.23 0.51 -18.57
N GLY A 519 -16.45 0.80 -19.00
CA GLY A 519 -17.58 -0.11 -18.95
C GLY A 519 -18.32 -0.20 -20.28
N ALA A 520 -19.64 -0.42 -20.20
CA ALA A 520 -20.49 -0.57 -21.37
C ALA A 520 -20.52 0.70 -22.22
N SER A 521 -20.09 0.58 -23.48
CA SER A 521 -20.00 1.73 -24.40
C SER A 521 -21.36 2.14 -24.96
N ASP A 522 -22.37 1.26 -24.94
CA ASP A 522 -23.69 1.57 -25.50
C ASP A 522 -24.82 0.75 -24.86
N TYR A 523 -26.03 1.32 -24.87
CA TYR A 523 -27.26 0.62 -24.51
C TYR A 523 -28.47 1.23 -25.21
N ILE A 524 -29.51 0.43 -25.41
CA ILE A 524 -30.78 0.85 -26.01
C ILE A 524 -31.98 0.36 -25.19
N ARG A 525 -33.04 1.18 -25.15
CA ARG A 525 -34.31 0.82 -24.53
C ARG A 525 -35.14 -0.07 -25.47
N LEU A 526 -35.76 -1.11 -24.90
CA LEU A 526 -36.84 -1.91 -25.49
C LEU A 526 -38.14 -1.70 -24.70
N ASP A 527 -39.27 -2.11 -25.26
CA ASP A 527 -40.56 -2.09 -24.56
C ASP A 527 -40.54 -2.95 -23.29
N ASP A 528 -39.79 -4.06 -23.29
CA ASP A 528 -39.71 -5.06 -22.22
C ASP A 528 -38.35 -5.09 -21.49
N GLY A 529 -37.51 -4.07 -21.65
CA GLY A 529 -36.21 -4.01 -20.98
C GLY A 529 -35.14 -3.23 -21.73
N TRP A 530 -33.92 -3.79 -21.75
CA TRP A 530 -32.72 -3.11 -22.24
C TRP A 530 -31.84 -4.07 -23.05
N LEU A 531 -31.12 -3.53 -24.01
CA LEU A 531 -29.97 -4.20 -24.63
C LEU A 531 -28.73 -3.39 -24.30
N VAL A 532 -27.69 -4.03 -23.79
CA VAL A 532 -26.46 -3.38 -23.34
C VAL A 532 -25.27 -4.03 -24.03
N ALA A 533 -24.38 -3.20 -24.57
CA ALA A 533 -23.10 -3.63 -25.09
C ALA A 533 -22.11 -3.66 -23.92
N ASP A 534 -21.98 -4.83 -23.29
CA ASP A 534 -21.02 -5.09 -22.21
C ASP A 534 -19.63 -5.25 -22.86
N THR A 535 -19.02 -4.09 -23.16
CA THR A 535 -17.83 -3.94 -24.01
C THR A 535 -16.68 -4.80 -23.50
N GLU A 536 -16.36 -4.66 -22.21
CA GLU A 536 -15.21 -5.33 -21.60
C GLU A 536 -15.41 -6.84 -21.43
N ALA A 537 -16.65 -7.30 -21.30
CA ALA A 537 -16.97 -8.73 -21.27
C ALA A 537 -17.09 -9.38 -22.65
N SER A 538 -16.91 -8.62 -23.74
CA SER A 538 -17.13 -9.10 -25.11
C SER A 538 -18.48 -9.78 -25.31
N ARG A 539 -19.56 -9.11 -24.88
CA ARG A 539 -20.93 -9.62 -25.08
C ARG A 539 -21.97 -8.51 -25.19
N VAL A 540 -23.11 -8.86 -25.77
CA VAL A 540 -24.33 -8.07 -25.70
C VAL A 540 -25.31 -8.78 -24.77
N VAL A 541 -25.84 -8.08 -23.77
CA VAL A 541 -26.81 -8.62 -22.81
C VAL A 541 -28.18 -8.00 -23.02
N LYS A 542 -29.23 -8.84 -23.02
CA LYS A 542 -30.63 -8.40 -22.91
C LYS A 542 -31.03 -8.46 -21.46
N LEU A 543 -31.48 -7.33 -20.91
CA LEU A 543 -32.01 -7.22 -19.57
C LEU A 543 -33.52 -7.02 -19.61
N ASN A 544 -34.25 -7.48 -18.59
CA ASN A 544 -35.64 -7.08 -18.37
C ASN A 544 -35.73 -5.71 -17.65
N ASP A 545 -36.93 -5.22 -17.37
CA ASP A 545 -37.14 -3.96 -16.64
C ASP A 545 -36.60 -3.95 -15.20
N ARG A 546 -36.29 -5.13 -14.64
CA ARG A 546 -35.64 -5.27 -13.32
C ARG A 546 -34.12 -5.41 -13.44
N LEU A 547 -33.55 -5.12 -14.61
CA LEU A 547 -32.12 -5.23 -14.93
C LEU A 547 -31.55 -6.66 -14.81
N GLN A 548 -32.40 -7.68 -14.85
CA GLN A 548 -31.96 -9.08 -14.80
C GLN A 548 -31.66 -9.60 -16.21
N VAL A 549 -30.59 -10.37 -16.36
CA VAL A 549 -30.19 -10.99 -17.63
C VAL A 549 -31.27 -11.97 -18.11
N VAL A 550 -31.74 -11.77 -19.34
CA VAL A 550 -32.71 -12.62 -20.04
C VAL A 550 -32.04 -13.40 -21.17
N ALA A 551 -31.06 -12.80 -21.84
CA ALA A 551 -30.28 -13.43 -22.90
C ALA A 551 -28.91 -12.77 -23.01
N GLU A 552 -27.93 -13.51 -23.53
CA GLU A 552 -26.58 -13.01 -23.81
C GLU A 552 -26.13 -13.50 -25.18
N LEU A 553 -25.25 -12.71 -25.81
CA LEU A 553 -24.65 -13.03 -27.10
C LEU A 553 -23.19 -12.59 -27.09
N GLU A 554 -22.29 -13.54 -27.31
CA GLU A 554 -20.86 -13.27 -27.42
C GLU A 554 -20.55 -12.45 -28.68
N VAL A 555 -19.89 -11.31 -28.49
CA VAL A 555 -19.45 -10.40 -29.55
C VAL A 555 -18.16 -9.77 -29.06
N SER A 556 -17.05 -9.88 -29.76
CA SER A 556 -15.79 -9.24 -29.34
C SER A 556 -15.99 -7.72 -29.17
N HIS A 557 -15.68 -7.14 -28.01
CA HIS A 557 -15.81 -5.71 -27.65
C HIS A 557 -16.86 -4.91 -28.47
N PRO A 558 -18.15 -5.15 -28.22
CA PRO A 558 -19.22 -4.41 -28.91
C PRO A 558 -19.23 -2.99 -28.37
N TYR A 559 -19.21 -2.00 -29.26
CA TYR A 559 -19.18 -0.59 -28.84
C TYR A 559 -20.36 0.24 -29.36
N ARG A 560 -21.22 -0.34 -30.19
CA ARG A 560 -22.40 0.35 -30.74
C ARG A 560 -23.54 -0.59 -31.09
N LEU A 561 -24.75 -0.19 -30.70
CA LEU A 561 -26.01 -0.88 -30.94
C LEU A 561 -26.94 0.01 -31.78
N GLU A 562 -27.47 -0.53 -32.88
CA GLU A 562 -28.48 0.15 -33.69
C GLU A 562 -29.70 -0.73 -33.89
N LEU A 563 -30.87 -0.27 -33.42
CA LEU A 563 -32.14 -0.94 -33.66
C LEU A 563 -32.84 -0.33 -34.89
N ARG A 564 -33.12 -1.17 -35.89
CA ARG A 564 -33.89 -0.80 -37.10
C ARG A 564 -35.08 -1.74 -37.26
N GLY A 565 -36.25 -1.32 -36.80
CA GLY A 565 -37.41 -2.20 -36.68
C GLY A 565 -37.12 -3.30 -35.66
N SER A 566 -37.26 -4.57 -36.05
CA SER A 566 -36.95 -5.72 -35.19
C SER A 566 -35.51 -6.24 -35.30
N LYS A 567 -34.66 -5.58 -36.09
CA LYS A 567 -33.27 -5.99 -36.30
C LYS A 567 -32.34 -5.13 -35.48
N LEU A 568 -31.54 -5.79 -34.65
CA LEU A 568 -30.43 -5.19 -33.92
C LEU A 568 -29.16 -5.36 -34.75
N GLN A 569 -28.48 -4.27 -35.04
CA GLN A 569 -27.13 -4.28 -35.59
C GLN A 569 -26.15 -3.97 -34.47
N VAL A 570 -25.26 -4.92 -34.19
CA VAL A 570 -24.18 -4.81 -33.21
C VAL A 570 -22.87 -4.55 -33.95
N THR A 571 -22.19 -3.47 -33.62
CA THR A 571 -20.89 -3.13 -34.19
C THR A 571 -19.78 -3.40 -33.16
N SER A 572 -18.75 -4.10 -33.60
CA SER A 572 -17.52 -4.38 -32.86
C SER A 572 -16.30 -4.08 -33.72
N TYR A 573 -15.10 -4.13 -33.14
CA TYR A 573 -13.86 -4.01 -33.91
C TYR A 573 -13.69 -5.14 -34.93
N ALA A 574 -14.18 -6.35 -34.61
CA ALA A 574 -13.99 -7.54 -35.43
C ALA A 574 -15.02 -7.62 -36.56
N GLN A 575 -16.28 -7.31 -36.24
CA GLN A 575 -17.42 -7.62 -37.09
C GLN A 575 -18.62 -6.71 -36.87
N THR A 576 -19.49 -6.65 -37.87
CA THR A 576 -20.87 -6.22 -37.70
C THR A 576 -21.76 -7.46 -37.66
N MET A 577 -22.48 -7.62 -36.56
CA MET A 577 -23.47 -8.69 -36.39
C MET A 577 -24.88 -8.11 -36.52
N VAL A 578 -25.78 -8.84 -37.17
CA VAL A 578 -27.20 -8.51 -37.23
C VAL A 578 -28.00 -9.61 -36.56
N THR A 579 -28.72 -9.25 -35.51
CA THR A 579 -29.57 -10.13 -34.69
C THR A 579 -30.99 -9.60 -34.64
N ASP A 580 -31.90 -10.35 -34.03
CA ASP A 580 -33.17 -9.80 -33.55
C ASP A 580 -33.05 -9.31 -32.09
N THR A 581 -34.13 -8.74 -31.54
CA THR A 581 -34.18 -8.26 -30.15
C THR A 581 -34.16 -9.38 -29.11
N SER A 582 -34.25 -10.66 -29.51
CA SER A 582 -34.01 -11.82 -28.66
C SER A 582 -32.55 -12.30 -28.72
N LEU A 583 -31.67 -11.53 -29.36
CA LEU A 583 -30.26 -11.82 -29.60
C LEU A 583 -30.02 -13.05 -30.49
N LYS A 584 -31.02 -13.48 -31.25
CA LYS A 584 -30.82 -14.56 -32.21
C LYS A 584 -30.08 -14.05 -33.45
N GLN A 585 -28.89 -14.60 -33.66
CA GLN A 585 -28.04 -14.22 -34.78
C GLN A 585 -28.66 -14.57 -36.14
N SER A 586 -28.64 -13.62 -37.08
CA SER A 586 -29.09 -13.81 -38.46
C SER A 586 -27.98 -13.63 -39.50
N ARG A 587 -27.01 -12.77 -39.23
CA ARG A 587 -25.90 -12.47 -40.15
C ARG A 587 -24.68 -11.94 -39.39
N VAL A 588 -23.50 -12.31 -39.87
CA VAL A 588 -22.21 -11.78 -39.42
C VAL A 588 -21.43 -11.31 -40.64
N VAL A 589 -20.83 -10.13 -40.55
CA VAL A 589 -19.96 -9.55 -41.58
C VAL A 589 -18.65 -9.14 -40.93
N SER A 590 -17.57 -9.87 -41.22
CA SER A 590 -16.22 -9.48 -40.78
C SER A 590 -15.84 -8.13 -41.39
N GLN A 591 -15.21 -7.27 -40.58
CA GLN A 591 -14.79 -5.95 -41.03
C GLN A 591 -13.32 -5.98 -41.45
N SER A 592 -13.07 -5.88 -42.77
CA SER A 592 -11.75 -5.52 -43.30
C SER A 592 -11.58 -3.99 -43.29
N PHE A 593 -10.38 -3.49 -43.60
CA PHE A 593 -10.22 -2.06 -43.87
C PHE A 593 -11.21 -1.62 -44.98
N GLN A 594 -12.15 -0.76 -44.61
CA GLN A 594 -13.09 -0.10 -45.51
C GLN A 594 -13.06 1.39 -45.18
N ALA A 595 -12.68 2.17 -46.17
CA ALA A 595 -12.55 3.62 -46.05
C ALA A 595 -13.85 4.29 -45.60
N ALA A 596 -13.87 4.91 -44.43
CA ALA A 596 -15.10 5.49 -43.86
C ALA A 596 -15.23 7.00 -44.05
N ALA A 597 -14.13 7.76 -44.09
CA ALA A 597 -14.16 9.21 -44.31
C ALA A 597 -12.81 9.76 -44.80
N LYS A 598 -12.84 10.94 -45.43
CA LYS A 598 -11.66 11.81 -45.59
C LYS A 598 -11.65 12.79 -44.42
N LYS A 599 -10.49 12.97 -43.79
CA LYS A 599 -10.31 13.93 -42.69
C LYS A 599 -8.97 14.64 -42.85
N GLU A 600 -8.86 15.82 -42.24
CA GLU A 600 -7.59 16.56 -42.16
C GLU A 600 -6.61 15.85 -41.22
N LEU A 601 -5.33 16.15 -41.41
CA LEU A 601 -4.26 15.59 -40.59
C LEU A 601 -3.88 16.59 -39.50
N GLU A 602 -3.67 16.08 -38.30
CA GLU A 602 -3.21 16.82 -37.13
C GLU A 602 -1.88 16.22 -36.68
N GLU A 603 -1.00 17.04 -36.08
CA GLU A 603 0.26 16.56 -35.50
C GLU A 603 -0.03 15.96 -34.12
N HIS A 604 0.51 14.77 -33.87
CA HIS A 604 0.41 14.08 -32.59
C HIS A 604 1.69 13.30 -32.33
N GLU A 605 2.07 13.21 -31.07
CA GLU A 605 3.25 12.49 -30.61
C GLU A 605 2.86 11.05 -30.23
N PHE A 606 3.71 10.09 -30.61
CA PHE A 606 3.53 8.67 -30.32
C PHE A 606 4.81 8.07 -29.79
N TRP A 607 4.65 7.12 -28.87
CA TRP A 607 5.69 6.16 -28.60
C TRP A 607 6.03 5.36 -29.86
N PRO A 608 7.29 4.99 -30.09
CA PRO A 608 7.67 4.24 -31.28
C PRO A 608 6.87 2.94 -31.46
N GLU A 609 6.46 2.29 -30.38
CA GLU A 609 5.74 1.02 -30.39
C GLU A 609 4.23 1.18 -30.69
N GLU A 610 3.67 2.37 -30.51
CA GLU A 610 2.24 2.66 -30.74
C GLU A 610 1.94 3.00 -32.20
N TRP A 611 2.96 3.05 -33.05
CA TRP A 611 2.86 3.46 -34.45
C TRP A 611 3.58 2.48 -35.39
N PHE A 612 2.88 1.98 -36.40
CA PHE A 612 3.44 1.03 -37.36
C PHE A 612 2.99 1.32 -38.80
N ARG A 613 3.94 1.40 -39.73
CA ARG A 613 3.65 1.52 -41.17
C ARG A 613 3.95 0.23 -41.91
N ASP A 614 2.90 -0.44 -42.38
CA ASP A 614 3.01 -1.62 -43.22
C ASP A 614 3.36 -1.22 -44.67
N SER A 615 4.62 -1.43 -45.05
CA SER A 615 5.12 -1.13 -46.40
C SER A 615 4.49 -1.98 -47.52
N LYS A 616 3.97 -3.18 -47.24
CA LYS A 616 3.37 -4.05 -48.27
C LYS A 616 1.89 -3.74 -48.51
N SER A 617 1.11 -3.48 -47.46
CA SER A 617 -0.30 -3.11 -47.62
C SER A 617 -0.49 -1.60 -47.88
N GLY A 618 0.49 -0.79 -47.49
CA GLY A 618 0.41 0.67 -47.48
C GLY A 618 -0.52 1.21 -46.40
N LEU A 619 -0.88 0.38 -45.40
CA LEU A 619 -1.63 0.79 -44.23
C LEU A 619 -0.70 1.26 -43.12
N THR A 620 -1.11 2.32 -42.47
CA THR A 620 -0.52 2.86 -41.27
C THR A 620 -1.43 2.56 -40.10
N TRP A 621 -0.87 2.06 -39.02
CA TRP A 621 -1.55 1.61 -37.82
C TRP A 621 -1.09 2.42 -36.64
N TYR A 622 -2.04 2.86 -35.82
CA TYR A 622 -1.70 3.59 -34.60
C TYR A 622 -2.78 3.52 -33.56
N TYR A 623 -2.34 3.49 -32.30
CA TYR A 623 -3.21 3.46 -31.14
C TYR A 623 -3.30 4.86 -30.52
N LEU A 624 -4.51 5.35 -30.28
CA LEU A 624 -4.74 6.66 -29.67
C LEU A 624 -6.01 6.65 -28.82
N ASN A 625 -5.89 6.93 -27.52
CA ASN A 625 -7.00 7.10 -26.57
C ASN A 625 -8.01 5.94 -26.59
N GLY A 626 -7.53 4.70 -26.55
CA GLY A 626 -8.37 3.49 -26.58
C GLY A 626 -8.83 3.07 -27.97
N PHE A 627 -8.51 3.82 -29.03
CA PHE A 627 -8.89 3.50 -30.41
C PHE A 627 -7.69 3.05 -31.23
N LEU A 628 -7.90 2.00 -32.03
CA LEU A 628 -6.95 1.61 -33.08
C LEU A 628 -7.38 2.23 -34.40
N TYR A 629 -6.44 2.90 -35.06
CA TYR A 629 -6.63 3.50 -36.36
C TYR A 629 -5.89 2.72 -37.44
N GLN A 630 -6.56 2.58 -38.59
CA GLN A 630 -5.99 2.08 -39.83
C GLN A 630 -6.12 3.20 -40.87
N TYR A 631 -5.01 3.70 -41.38
CA TYR A 631 -4.95 4.82 -42.31
C TYR A 631 -4.25 4.46 -43.62
N LYS A 632 -4.82 4.88 -44.75
CA LYS A 632 -4.24 4.68 -46.08
C LYS A 632 -3.91 6.03 -46.72
N GLU A 633 -2.64 6.41 -46.63
CA GLU A 633 -2.11 7.72 -47.00
C GLU A 633 -2.45 8.14 -48.43
N GLN A 634 -2.21 7.28 -49.42
CA GLN A 634 -2.47 7.56 -50.84
C GLN A 634 -3.93 8.00 -51.10
N SER A 635 -4.87 7.44 -50.33
CA SER A 635 -6.29 7.68 -50.52
C SER A 635 -6.88 8.67 -49.52
N LYS A 636 -6.09 9.10 -48.53
CA LYS A 636 -6.50 9.92 -47.37
C LYS A 636 -7.75 9.39 -46.69
N ARG A 637 -7.84 8.06 -46.55
CA ARG A 637 -9.00 7.37 -45.96
C ARG A 637 -8.55 6.59 -44.74
N TYR A 638 -9.38 6.57 -43.72
CA TYR A 638 -9.13 5.84 -42.48
C TYR A 638 -10.34 5.02 -42.03
N ARG A 639 -10.09 4.15 -41.08
CA ARG A 639 -11.05 3.47 -40.21
C ARG A 639 -10.50 3.55 -38.78
N SER A 640 -11.38 3.71 -37.80
CA SER A 640 -11.05 3.58 -36.39
C SER A 640 -12.12 2.76 -35.69
N PHE A 641 -11.73 2.09 -34.61
CA PHE A 641 -12.64 1.34 -33.74
C PHE A 641 -12.06 1.31 -32.33
N TYR A 642 -12.95 1.25 -31.34
CA TYR A 642 -12.54 1.12 -29.95
C TYR A 642 -11.88 -0.25 -29.75
N LEU A 643 -10.64 -0.23 -29.28
CA LEU A 643 -9.87 -1.42 -28.97
C LEU A 643 -9.84 -1.68 -27.46
N GLY A 644 -9.94 -0.65 -26.61
CA GLY A 644 -9.76 -0.73 -25.15
C GLY A 644 -8.49 -0.03 -24.67
N VAL A 645 -8.32 0.11 -23.35
CA VAL A 645 -7.17 0.74 -22.68
C VAL A 645 -6.34 -0.29 -21.91
N ASN A 646 -5.12 0.06 -21.51
CA ASN A 646 -4.31 -0.77 -20.62
C ASN A 646 -4.88 -0.72 -19.19
N GLU A 647 -4.69 -1.79 -18.41
CA GLU A 647 -5.05 -1.80 -16.98
C GLU A 647 -4.01 -1.02 -16.15
N ASN A 648 -2.73 -1.03 -16.55
CA ASN A 648 -1.72 -0.14 -16.00
C ASN A 648 -1.55 1.10 -16.90
N ALA A 649 -1.77 2.30 -16.37
CA ALA A 649 -1.64 3.56 -17.10
C ALA A 649 -0.19 3.87 -17.55
N ARG A 650 0.81 3.26 -16.91
CA ARG A 650 2.22 3.35 -17.32
C ARG A 650 2.58 2.35 -18.41
N ALA A 651 1.72 1.39 -18.72
CA ALA A 651 1.97 0.42 -19.77
C ALA A 651 1.71 1.01 -21.16
N HIS A 652 2.47 0.55 -22.16
CA HIS A 652 2.36 1.00 -23.55
C HIS A 652 1.66 -0.02 -24.43
N VAL A 653 1.01 0.43 -25.50
CA VAL A 653 0.46 -0.47 -26.53
C VAL A 653 1.53 -0.74 -27.58
N HIS A 654 1.75 -2.01 -27.92
CA HIS A 654 2.74 -2.40 -28.93
C HIS A 654 2.08 -2.90 -30.21
N ILE A 655 2.45 -2.32 -31.36
CA ILE A 655 2.00 -2.76 -32.69
C ILE A 655 3.14 -3.50 -33.41
N ILE A 656 3.02 -4.82 -33.55
CA ILE A 656 4.09 -5.72 -33.96
C ILE A 656 3.68 -6.50 -35.20
N SER A 657 4.50 -6.45 -36.26
CA SER A 657 4.28 -7.26 -37.46
C SER A 657 5.02 -8.60 -37.38
N TYR A 658 4.30 -9.72 -37.51
CA TYR A 658 4.92 -11.06 -37.55
C TYR A 658 4.25 -11.97 -38.58
N LYS A 659 5.04 -12.62 -39.44
CA LYS A 659 4.60 -13.61 -40.45
C LYS A 659 3.35 -13.24 -41.29
N GLY A 660 3.11 -11.96 -41.53
CA GLY A 660 1.96 -11.49 -42.32
C GLY A 660 0.73 -11.11 -41.48
N GLU A 661 0.89 -11.02 -40.18
CA GLU A 661 -0.07 -10.50 -39.23
C GLU A 661 0.42 -9.17 -38.66
N VAL A 662 -0.52 -8.34 -38.22
CA VAL A 662 -0.29 -7.16 -37.39
C VAL A 662 -0.92 -7.47 -36.04
N ASN A 663 -0.08 -7.57 -35.02
CA ASN A 663 -0.47 -7.89 -33.65
C ASN A 663 -0.46 -6.60 -32.84
N VAL A 664 -1.51 -6.35 -32.08
CA VAL A 664 -1.64 -5.19 -31.19
C VAL A 664 -1.73 -5.70 -29.77
N LEU A 665 -0.66 -5.52 -29.01
CA LEU A 665 -0.52 -5.99 -27.65
C LEU A 665 -0.91 -4.86 -26.69
N LEU A 666 -2.01 -5.07 -25.97
CA LEU A 666 -2.31 -4.35 -24.73
C LEU A 666 -1.68 -5.13 -23.57
N ASP A 667 -1.59 -4.48 -22.43
CA ASP A 667 -0.97 -5.06 -21.24
C ASP A 667 -1.70 -6.30 -20.71
N HIS A 668 -2.95 -6.58 -21.11
CA HIS A 668 -3.74 -7.73 -20.65
C HIS A 668 -4.29 -8.61 -21.80
N ARG A 669 -3.99 -8.28 -23.07
CA ARG A 669 -4.40 -9.11 -24.24
C ARG A 669 -3.62 -8.77 -25.50
N LEU A 670 -3.55 -9.74 -26.41
CA LEU A 670 -3.04 -9.58 -27.77
C LEU A 670 -4.18 -9.67 -28.79
N GLU A 671 -4.33 -8.64 -29.61
CA GLU A 671 -5.29 -8.59 -30.71
C GLU A 671 -4.61 -8.79 -32.05
N ARG A 672 -5.16 -9.66 -32.90
CA ARG A 672 -4.49 -10.10 -34.14
C ARG A 672 -5.27 -9.71 -35.37
N PHE A 673 -4.56 -9.16 -36.34
CA PHE A 673 -5.11 -8.74 -37.63
C PHE A 673 -4.28 -9.29 -38.78
N ASP A 674 -4.92 -9.55 -39.91
CA ASP A 674 -4.18 -9.68 -41.17
C ASP A 674 -3.70 -8.31 -41.68
N ARG A 675 -2.78 -8.31 -42.66
CA ARG A 675 -2.27 -7.06 -43.27
C ARG A 675 -3.33 -6.20 -43.95
N GLN A 676 -4.54 -6.72 -44.18
CA GLN A 676 -5.64 -5.98 -44.79
C GLN A 676 -6.54 -5.33 -43.72
N GLY A 677 -6.18 -5.45 -42.45
CA GLY A 677 -6.90 -4.83 -41.35
C GLY A 677 -8.08 -5.64 -40.84
N ARG A 678 -8.22 -6.90 -41.26
CA ARG A 678 -9.28 -7.78 -40.77
C ARG A 678 -8.78 -8.53 -39.54
N TRP A 679 -9.59 -8.50 -38.48
CA TRP A 679 -9.34 -9.24 -37.26
C TRP A 679 -9.37 -10.76 -37.51
N ILE A 680 -8.42 -11.49 -36.92
CA ILE A 680 -8.26 -12.94 -37.08
C ILE A 680 -8.26 -13.70 -35.76
N GLY A 681 -8.12 -13.03 -34.61
CA GLY A 681 -8.21 -13.65 -33.30
C GLY A 681 -7.69 -12.77 -32.17
N SER A 682 -7.93 -13.20 -30.94
CA SER A 682 -7.39 -12.58 -29.73
C SER A 682 -6.75 -13.65 -28.85
N LEU A 683 -5.81 -13.24 -28.00
CA LEU A 683 -5.21 -14.07 -26.96
C LEU A 683 -5.25 -13.28 -25.64
N PRO A 684 -6.04 -13.72 -24.64
CA PRO A 684 -6.05 -13.08 -23.33
C PRO A 684 -4.74 -13.33 -22.58
N ILE A 685 -4.24 -12.29 -21.91
CA ILE A 685 -3.01 -12.31 -21.10
C ILE A 685 -3.30 -11.59 -19.78
N PRO A 686 -4.32 -12.05 -19.02
CA PRO A 686 -4.88 -11.29 -17.90
C PRO A 686 -3.82 -11.04 -16.83
N ARG A 687 -3.79 -9.85 -16.22
CA ARG A 687 -2.86 -9.50 -15.14
C ARG A 687 -2.99 -10.43 -13.92
N GLY A 688 -1.93 -10.55 -13.14
CA GLY A 688 -1.89 -11.39 -11.93
C GLY A 688 -2.26 -10.60 -10.68
N ASN A 689 -2.43 -11.26 -9.54
CA ASN A 689 -2.42 -10.57 -8.24
C ASN A 689 -1.43 -11.30 -7.30
N PRO A 690 -0.50 -10.59 -6.64
CA PRO A 690 -0.12 -9.21 -6.91
C PRO A 690 0.54 -9.05 -8.29
N ASP A 691 0.44 -7.85 -8.86
CA ASP A 691 1.11 -7.46 -10.12
C ASP A 691 1.81 -6.10 -10.04
N GLY A 692 1.85 -5.47 -8.88
CA GLY A 692 2.56 -4.22 -8.66
C GLY A 692 1.89 -2.99 -9.25
N ILE A 693 0.66 -3.04 -9.78
CA ILE A 693 0.04 -1.77 -10.21
C ILE A 693 -0.27 -0.85 -9.01
N TYR A 694 -0.73 -1.42 -7.90
CA TYR A 694 -1.10 -0.66 -6.69
C TYR A 694 0.07 -0.36 -5.75
N ASP A 695 1.01 -1.28 -5.61
CA ASP A 695 2.10 -1.14 -4.65
C ASP A 695 3.23 -0.30 -5.27
N THR A 696 3.78 -0.76 -6.42
CA THR A 696 4.79 -0.05 -7.21
C THR A 696 4.90 -0.67 -8.62
N THR A 697 4.70 0.12 -9.68
CA THR A 697 4.89 -0.38 -11.06
C THR A 697 6.39 -0.54 -11.36
N PRO A 698 6.88 -1.73 -11.77
CA PRO A 698 8.29 -1.94 -12.09
C PRO A 698 8.80 -1.02 -13.21
N GLN A 699 10.08 -0.64 -13.15
CA GLN A 699 10.69 0.22 -14.17
C GLN A 699 10.71 -0.41 -15.56
N GLY A 700 10.72 -1.74 -15.62
CA GLY A 700 10.64 -2.51 -16.84
C GLY A 700 9.24 -2.70 -17.39
N GLU A 701 8.17 -2.16 -16.78
CA GLU A 701 6.79 -2.36 -17.25
C GLU A 701 6.67 -2.10 -18.76
N SER A 702 6.00 -3.01 -19.47
CA SER A 702 5.89 -2.99 -20.95
C SER A 702 7.20 -3.12 -21.72
N SER A 703 8.31 -3.45 -21.07
CA SER A 703 9.51 -3.84 -21.80
C SER A 703 9.23 -5.12 -22.59
N LEU A 704 9.44 -5.02 -23.90
CA LEU A 704 9.14 -6.06 -24.86
C LEU A 704 10.39 -6.42 -25.66
N VAL A 705 10.75 -7.70 -25.72
CA VAL A 705 11.78 -8.22 -26.62
C VAL A 705 11.24 -9.38 -27.46
N MET A 706 11.67 -9.45 -28.71
CA MET A 706 11.23 -10.46 -29.67
C MET A 706 12.36 -11.43 -30.00
N ASP A 707 12.10 -12.72 -29.84
CA ASP A 707 12.90 -13.78 -30.44
C ASP A 707 12.24 -14.22 -31.76
N GLU A 708 12.68 -13.61 -32.87
CA GLU A 708 12.12 -13.90 -34.19
C GLU A 708 12.28 -15.37 -34.61
N ALA A 709 13.33 -16.05 -34.12
CA ALA A 709 13.65 -17.42 -34.51
C ALA A 709 12.62 -18.42 -33.95
N SER A 710 12.23 -18.25 -32.68
CA SER A 710 11.16 -19.04 -32.06
C SER A 710 9.76 -18.47 -32.35
N GLY A 711 9.66 -17.18 -32.69
CA GLY A 711 8.38 -16.48 -32.79
C GLY A 711 7.76 -16.15 -31.43
N SER A 712 8.59 -16.03 -30.40
CA SER A 712 8.15 -15.66 -29.05
C SER A 712 8.42 -14.19 -28.77
N LEU A 713 7.49 -13.54 -28.09
CA LEU A 713 7.66 -12.24 -27.46
C LEU A 713 7.81 -12.43 -25.96
N TYR A 714 8.62 -11.60 -25.31
CA TYR A 714 8.77 -11.55 -23.86
C TYR A 714 8.37 -10.18 -23.38
N LEU A 715 7.42 -10.12 -22.45
CA LEU A 715 6.81 -8.91 -21.91
C LEU A 715 6.99 -8.88 -20.39
N VAL A 716 7.50 -7.78 -19.86
CA VAL A 716 7.37 -7.47 -18.43
C VAL A 716 5.97 -6.93 -18.17
N GLN A 717 5.27 -7.58 -17.25
CA GLN A 717 3.90 -7.23 -16.87
C GLN A 717 3.79 -7.36 -15.35
N GLY A 718 4.04 -6.27 -14.64
CA GLY A 718 4.16 -6.27 -13.20
C GLY A 718 5.36 -7.08 -12.72
N TYR A 719 5.17 -7.83 -11.63
CA TYR A 719 6.19 -8.70 -11.03
C TYR A 719 6.54 -9.96 -11.83
N ARG A 720 6.18 -10.04 -13.12
CA ARG A 720 6.38 -11.23 -13.94
C ARG A 720 6.79 -10.93 -15.36
N ILE A 721 7.38 -11.95 -15.98
CA ILE A 721 7.75 -11.96 -17.39
C ILE A 721 6.89 -13.01 -18.09
N MET A 722 6.15 -12.55 -19.08
CA MET A 722 5.28 -13.38 -19.91
C MET A 722 5.99 -13.71 -21.21
N ARG A 723 6.02 -14.99 -21.58
CA ARG A 723 6.33 -15.44 -22.95
C ARG A 723 5.02 -15.56 -23.71
N ILE A 724 4.94 -14.91 -24.86
CA ILE A 724 3.80 -14.98 -25.79
C ILE A 724 4.29 -15.63 -27.07
N ASP A 725 3.84 -16.85 -27.34
CA ASP A 725 4.17 -17.58 -28.57
C ASP A 725 3.23 -17.16 -29.70
N LEU A 726 3.76 -16.45 -30.70
CA LEU A 726 2.96 -15.96 -31.83
C LEU A 726 2.65 -17.05 -32.87
N ASN A 727 3.30 -18.21 -32.81
CA ASN A 727 2.99 -19.34 -33.70
C ASN A 727 1.88 -20.21 -33.12
N GLU A 728 1.95 -20.48 -31.81
CA GLU A 728 0.98 -21.33 -31.10
C GLU A 728 -0.20 -20.53 -30.54
N HIS A 729 -0.05 -19.21 -30.41
CA HIS A 729 -1.02 -18.29 -29.80
C HIS A 729 -1.31 -18.66 -28.36
N THR A 730 -0.24 -18.86 -27.60
CA THR A 730 -0.27 -19.17 -26.17
C THR A 730 0.54 -18.15 -25.40
N ALA A 731 0.20 -17.95 -24.14
CA ALA A 731 0.99 -17.14 -23.22
C ALA A 731 1.29 -17.94 -21.95
N GLU A 732 2.53 -17.86 -21.47
CA GLU A 732 2.96 -18.50 -20.24
C GLU A 732 3.88 -17.58 -19.44
N MET A 733 3.88 -17.73 -18.12
CA MET A 733 4.80 -17.03 -17.25
C MET A 733 6.14 -17.76 -17.23
N VAL A 734 7.23 -17.08 -17.57
CA VAL A 734 8.59 -17.67 -17.54
C VAL A 734 9.39 -17.27 -16.31
N PHE A 735 9.01 -16.16 -15.67
CA PHE A 735 9.63 -15.68 -14.44
C PHE A 735 8.63 -14.84 -13.63
N ARG A 736 8.73 -14.91 -12.31
CA ARG A 736 7.96 -14.08 -11.38
C ARG A 736 8.71 -13.93 -10.06
N GLN A 737 8.73 -12.71 -9.55
CA GLN A 737 9.25 -12.38 -8.23
C GLN A 737 8.42 -11.25 -7.65
N ASP A 738 7.57 -11.55 -6.66
CA ASP A 738 6.63 -10.55 -6.14
C ASP A 738 7.36 -9.44 -5.36
N TYR A 739 6.78 -8.25 -5.36
CA TYR A 739 7.29 -7.07 -4.65
C TYR A 739 8.75 -6.69 -4.98
N SER A 740 9.16 -6.97 -6.22
CA SER A 740 10.50 -6.67 -6.76
C SER A 740 10.41 -5.65 -7.90
N ASP A 741 11.51 -4.92 -8.14
CA ASP A 741 11.65 -4.08 -9.33
C ASP A 741 12.36 -4.89 -10.44
N ILE A 742 11.64 -5.15 -11.53
CA ILE A 742 12.14 -5.84 -12.74
C ILE A 742 12.48 -4.77 -13.78
N SER A 743 13.72 -4.75 -14.26
CA SER A 743 14.17 -3.79 -15.28
C SER A 743 13.67 -4.13 -16.69
N LYS A 744 14.00 -3.24 -17.64
CA LYS A 744 13.88 -3.55 -19.08
C LYS A 744 14.65 -4.83 -19.44
N LEU A 745 14.10 -5.58 -20.39
CA LEU A 745 14.62 -6.85 -20.87
C LEU A 745 15.72 -6.66 -21.93
N SER A 746 16.73 -7.54 -21.90
CA SER A 746 17.78 -7.63 -22.93
C SER A 746 17.89 -9.06 -23.44
N LEU A 747 17.71 -9.28 -24.74
CA LEU A 747 17.84 -10.60 -25.36
C LEU A 747 19.21 -10.74 -26.04
N TYR A 748 20.01 -11.71 -25.62
CA TYR A 748 21.29 -12.01 -26.28
C TYR A 748 21.54 -13.51 -26.39
N LYS A 749 21.76 -13.99 -27.61
CA LYS A 749 22.05 -15.40 -27.94
C LYS A 749 21.08 -16.42 -27.28
N GLY A 750 19.78 -16.13 -27.27
CA GLY A 750 18.76 -17.02 -26.72
C GLY A 750 18.63 -17.01 -25.20
N VAL A 751 19.27 -16.06 -24.52
CA VAL A 751 19.16 -15.84 -23.08
C VAL A 751 18.56 -14.46 -22.83
N LEU A 752 17.56 -14.41 -21.97
CA LEU A 752 16.92 -13.17 -21.52
C LEU A 752 17.63 -12.66 -20.26
N TYR A 753 18.10 -11.42 -20.30
CA TYR A 753 18.78 -10.76 -19.19
C TYR A 753 17.96 -9.60 -18.68
N LEU A 754 17.99 -9.39 -17.37
CA LEU A 754 17.38 -8.27 -16.68
C LEU A 754 18.08 -8.02 -15.36
N VAL A 755 17.89 -6.81 -14.85
CA VAL A 755 18.19 -6.45 -13.47
C VAL A 755 16.94 -6.66 -12.62
N LEU A 756 17.15 -7.19 -11.42
CA LEU A 756 16.15 -7.39 -10.39
C LEU A 756 16.63 -6.73 -9.10
N HIS A 757 15.77 -5.90 -8.50
CA HIS A 757 15.90 -5.48 -7.11
C HIS A 757 14.86 -6.20 -6.27
N SER A 758 15.30 -7.01 -5.31
CA SER A 758 14.41 -7.86 -4.50
C SER A 758 13.55 -7.04 -3.53
N ASN A 759 13.83 -5.74 -3.38
CA ASN A 759 13.00 -4.78 -2.65
C ASN A 759 12.54 -3.66 -3.59
N GLN A 760 11.25 -3.61 -3.88
CA GLN A 760 10.68 -2.53 -4.69
C GLN A 760 10.91 -1.10 -4.15
N GLN A 761 11.20 -0.96 -2.84
CA GLN A 761 11.50 0.35 -2.23
C GLN A 761 12.92 0.86 -2.51
N ASP A 762 13.80 0.02 -3.07
CA ASP A 762 15.18 0.44 -3.35
C ASP A 762 15.21 1.57 -4.38
N PHE A 763 14.30 1.54 -5.35
CA PHE A 763 14.15 2.61 -6.34
C PHE A 763 13.81 3.97 -5.69
N TYR A 764 12.83 3.98 -4.77
CA TYR A 764 12.41 5.20 -4.08
C TYR A 764 13.49 5.71 -3.13
N SER A 765 14.14 4.80 -2.41
CA SER A 765 15.23 5.13 -1.50
C SER A 765 16.37 5.79 -2.29
N ARG A 766 16.73 5.25 -3.45
CA ARG A 766 17.72 5.88 -4.33
C ARG A 766 17.28 7.24 -4.86
N LEU A 767 16.02 7.41 -5.25
CA LEU A 767 15.51 8.71 -5.71
C LEU A 767 15.53 9.78 -4.60
N GLN A 768 15.28 9.40 -3.35
CA GLN A 768 15.21 10.34 -2.22
C GLN A 768 16.58 10.63 -1.59
N GLU A 769 17.42 9.60 -1.46
CA GLU A 769 18.69 9.67 -0.73
C GLU A 769 19.91 9.77 -1.65
N GLY A 770 19.72 9.67 -2.97
CA GLY A 770 20.77 9.79 -3.97
C GLY A 770 21.87 8.74 -3.82
N ASP A 771 23.11 9.15 -4.06
CA ASP A 771 24.26 8.23 -4.11
C ASP A 771 24.57 7.53 -2.77
N THR A 772 24.16 8.11 -1.64
CA THR A 772 24.40 7.55 -0.31
C THR A 772 23.58 6.30 0.01
N ALA A 773 22.40 6.14 -0.61
CA ALA A 773 21.61 4.91 -0.46
C ALA A 773 22.25 3.71 -1.16
N MET A 774 23.04 3.96 -2.21
CA MET A 774 23.48 2.91 -3.14
C MET A 774 24.58 2.01 -2.56
N THR A 775 25.34 2.48 -1.57
CA THR A 775 26.49 1.73 -1.03
C THR A 775 26.09 0.51 -0.21
N ASN A 776 24.81 0.40 0.16
CA ASN A 776 24.30 -0.73 0.95
C ASN A 776 23.27 -1.57 0.16
N MET A 777 23.11 -1.30 -1.13
CA MET A 777 22.15 -2.02 -1.97
C MET A 777 22.85 -3.16 -2.72
N ASN A 778 22.09 -4.19 -3.07
CA ASN A 778 22.57 -5.28 -3.92
C ASN A 778 21.63 -5.40 -5.11
N THR A 779 22.21 -5.51 -6.28
CA THR A 779 21.48 -5.74 -7.53
C THR A 779 21.65 -7.19 -7.96
N GLU A 780 20.56 -7.82 -8.40
CA GLU A 780 20.64 -9.11 -9.08
C GLU A 780 20.55 -8.97 -10.59
N ILE A 781 21.36 -9.74 -11.30
CA ILE A 781 21.26 -9.95 -12.74
C ILE A 781 20.64 -11.33 -12.94
N VAL A 782 19.45 -11.37 -13.51
CA VAL A 782 18.76 -12.62 -13.83
C VAL A 782 18.99 -12.95 -15.30
N ALA A 783 19.47 -14.17 -15.56
CA ALA A 783 19.67 -14.73 -16.89
C ALA A 783 18.78 -15.97 -17.06
N ILE A 784 17.82 -15.90 -17.98
CA ILE A 784 16.86 -16.97 -18.27
C ILE A 784 17.23 -17.60 -19.60
N ASP A 785 17.72 -18.84 -19.57
CA ASP A 785 17.97 -19.64 -20.77
C ASP A 785 16.62 -20.08 -21.34
N LEU A 786 16.26 -19.56 -22.51
CA LEU A 786 14.94 -19.75 -23.10
C LEU A 786 14.76 -21.18 -23.67
N ALA A 787 15.85 -21.88 -23.96
CA ALA A 787 15.80 -23.24 -24.49
C ALA A 787 15.70 -24.28 -23.36
N GLN A 788 16.36 -24.03 -22.23
CA GLN A 788 16.40 -24.95 -21.09
C GLN A 788 15.39 -24.59 -19.99
N HIS A 789 14.79 -23.39 -20.07
CA HIS A 789 13.99 -22.79 -19.00
C HIS A 789 14.72 -22.75 -17.65
N ASP A 790 16.04 -22.58 -17.72
CA ASP A 790 16.95 -22.48 -16.58
C ASP A 790 17.12 -21.01 -16.19
N VAL A 791 17.14 -20.74 -14.89
CA VAL A 791 17.26 -19.38 -14.35
C VAL A 791 18.54 -19.32 -13.55
N LYS A 792 19.44 -18.42 -13.95
CA LYS A 792 20.68 -18.12 -13.24
C LYS A 792 20.61 -16.70 -12.71
N ARG A 793 20.98 -16.53 -11.45
CA ARG A 793 21.04 -15.23 -10.79
C ARG A 793 22.48 -14.91 -10.43
N TYR A 794 22.88 -13.66 -10.65
CA TYR A 794 24.17 -13.14 -10.22
C TYR A 794 23.95 -11.93 -9.33
N SER A 795 24.60 -11.88 -8.17
CA SER A 795 24.51 -10.73 -7.27
C SER A 795 25.74 -9.83 -7.46
N VAL A 796 25.49 -8.52 -7.48
CA VAL A 796 26.50 -7.46 -7.60
C VAL A 796 26.18 -6.38 -6.57
N GLU A 797 27.20 -5.93 -5.85
CA GLU A 797 27.08 -4.81 -4.90
C GLU A 797 26.79 -3.50 -5.64
N GLY A 798 25.86 -2.70 -5.12
CA GLY A 798 25.42 -1.44 -5.70
C GLY A 798 24.00 -1.50 -6.28
N TYR A 799 23.52 -0.34 -6.76
CA TYR A 799 22.25 -0.20 -7.46
C TYR A 799 22.48 0.04 -8.95
N TYR A 800 21.95 -0.84 -9.81
CA TYR A 800 21.91 -0.64 -11.26
C TYR A 800 20.48 -0.65 -11.78
N ASP A 801 20.17 0.19 -12.77
CA ASP A 801 18.81 0.30 -13.33
C ASP A 801 18.54 -0.73 -14.43
N ALA A 802 19.58 -1.12 -15.17
CA ALA A 802 19.44 -1.98 -16.32
C ALA A 802 20.75 -2.72 -16.64
N VAL A 803 20.63 -3.76 -17.45
CA VAL A 803 21.76 -4.49 -18.03
C VAL A 803 21.64 -4.49 -19.56
N ARG A 804 22.73 -4.15 -20.25
CA ARG A 804 22.86 -4.40 -21.70
C ARG A 804 23.90 -5.47 -21.92
N VAL A 805 23.56 -6.46 -22.75
CA VAL A 805 24.44 -7.61 -23.00
C VAL A 805 24.87 -7.64 -24.46
N GLY A 806 26.17 -7.90 -24.68
CA GLY A 806 26.77 -7.91 -26.01
C GLY A 806 27.97 -8.83 -26.11
N SER A 807 28.70 -8.70 -27.23
CA SER A 807 29.98 -9.38 -27.43
C SER A 807 31.13 -8.55 -26.86
N GLY A 808 31.88 -9.13 -25.92
CA GLY A 808 33.12 -8.57 -25.38
C GLY A 808 34.36 -8.93 -26.21
N ALA A 809 35.52 -8.66 -25.61
CA ALA A 809 36.81 -9.08 -26.16
C ALA A 809 36.83 -10.61 -26.37
N GLU A 810 37.44 -11.06 -27.47
CA GLU A 810 37.62 -12.49 -27.80
C GLU A 810 36.32 -13.33 -27.84
N SER A 811 35.16 -12.72 -28.13
CA SER A 811 33.84 -13.38 -28.16
C SER A 811 33.27 -13.79 -26.80
N ALA A 812 33.86 -13.33 -25.70
CA ALA A 812 33.29 -13.46 -24.36
C ALA A 812 31.96 -12.70 -24.25
N LEU A 813 31.13 -13.07 -23.29
CA LEU A 813 29.93 -12.31 -22.92
C LEU A 813 30.38 -11.02 -22.24
N HIS A 814 29.88 -9.88 -22.70
CA HIS A 814 30.11 -8.58 -22.06
C HIS A 814 28.80 -7.98 -21.55
N MET A 815 28.82 -7.42 -20.34
CA MET A 815 27.67 -6.77 -19.71
C MET A 815 27.99 -5.31 -19.37
N ASP A 816 27.17 -4.40 -19.89
CA ASP A 816 27.11 -3.02 -19.39
C ASP A 816 26.07 -2.96 -18.28
N LEU A 817 26.49 -2.69 -17.04
CA LEU A 817 25.61 -2.41 -15.93
C LEU A 817 25.33 -0.91 -15.90
N ILE A 818 24.08 -0.53 -16.16
CA ILE A 818 23.71 0.86 -16.39
C ILE A 818 23.16 1.44 -15.11
N GLN A 819 23.68 2.60 -14.76
CA GLN A 819 23.24 3.40 -13.64
C GLN A 819 22.79 4.77 -14.16
N TYR A 820 21.49 5.04 -14.09
CA TYR A 820 20.94 6.31 -14.52
C TYR A 820 21.20 7.42 -13.50
N GLN A 821 21.70 8.56 -13.96
CA GLN A 821 21.86 9.73 -13.09
C GLN A 821 20.47 10.24 -12.70
N ALA A 822 20.26 10.51 -11.41
CA ALA A 822 19.03 11.16 -10.95
C ALA A 822 18.95 12.56 -11.59
N ASN A 823 17.79 12.91 -12.14
CA ASN A 823 17.56 14.28 -12.60
C ASN A 823 17.47 15.15 -11.34
N ASN A 824 18.45 16.05 -11.15
CA ASN A 824 18.43 17.07 -10.09
C ASN A 824 17.20 17.97 -10.17
#